data_AF-A0A514WXN2-F1
#
_entry.id   AF-A0A514WXN2-F1
#
_cell.length_a   1.000
_cell.length_b   1.000
_cell.length_c   1.000
_cell.angle_alpha   90.00
_cell.angle_beta   90.00
_cell.angle_gamma   90.00
#
_symmetry.space_group_name_H-M   'P 1'
#
loop_
_entity.id
_entity.type
_entity.pdbx_description
1 polymer ?
#
loop_
_entity_poly.entity_id
_entity_poly.type
_entity_poly.pdbx_seq_one_letter_code
_entity_poly.pdbx_strand_id
1 'polypeptide(L)'
;MFSNFKLKGALLLSAAALLLAGCDARVGETPPPADAYEFSGTQCLSSASPVVKDFIKGTAKNPDVNALWDCVGSAVAQFKKYVRGNNADRYTSQEIATFLESNFFDKSKKTKISPELQVEFMKIKQLLVGGGREYITRAELDKAASTFEVFRQVTLGLNPYMKVLALNWTVTHVSNIQTDMAYFEEANTAVQKAGRTLATLFEENGQTYALSDFVSLMKEFSKFFEEDWEFTRTLETYMPAVKKVKKALAGGDENVVAPNEWRRFALLGSRGYIQYLRYYYFIKGTEETGAGYRLAYVSRTVEDILSVFEDLTAQKPEGIVSRDEVADLLSTLSKIWPDFKISQGLVVEGMKVKKLLFGGSSESFSTNDFQNARLKVSRLKSLVERFMPFWAIYGADWDPTMYTPEEAQKFFLDAQFILESTGRELGVLIEGSYDLKDVINLAKEFEALYPPKKADDSLVKTAQKYLPTVIDVKKVILGGDSTLNKGHWSIVLSYGARVYTDFLYYKYFLKDVTWDKPEPVGNLSVMVNQTLNILKDLMQVKDGNQFTRKDLSVIGKDILTLDILPKGIDQTALDQVVKVVVNNVLVEPKKRIAGSVPNALNADSIEVLRKELQVYLDAELFIAKLSQDWKPNEGITPDDFVDLITKASKSKNNSAALNEALKEFALMANTSSPLIVDSEGRLIISNRVSVSYTKKSLKQLNLDRAIARIAIRSFATDMDRITDYSGVTLKEVQYGFNELKVIFIQMGLLDKTNTTFGDSRFRDANLFTPHADGNNYASFQEFTDLVGMIWSGLNINTDLKNELQSDCLTNEKDPVDGTLLKVECARKSYKRSMATYMKGTPEYLKYIKKASDADEFDDYLTNVFKAAGYVPNSKKTVKWGDLSLAPHVVQYIEMLFARYDKNKDGYINTQEALKAYGMFKGLLLEFAKDQIDSGSISENDLPAIFCFMLHYGKPPETLKEKLVFLLKWKGKPEKWDVWADRGALAQVLGYVADQTAKVATPEIPGIDKEIEQ
;
A
#
# COMPACT_ATOMS: atom_id res chain seq x y z
N MET A 1 12.45 -1.24 92.83
CA MET A 1 11.56 -1.26 93.99
C MET A 1 10.25 -0.57 93.60
N PHE A 2 9.03 -1.11 93.76
CA PHE A 2 8.52 -2.48 93.92
C PHE A 2 7.15 -2.48 93.19
N SER A 3 6.88 -3.33 92.19
CA SER A 3 6.43 -4.74 92.30
C SER A 3 4.95 -4.94 92.70
N ASN A 4 4.12 -5.26 91.71
CA ASN A 4 3.07 -6.31 91.66
C ASN A 4 2.20 -6.64 92.89
N PHE A 5 0.88 -6.79 92.69
CA PHE A 5 0.15 -8.08 92.52
C PHE A 5 -1.30 -7.73 92.04
N LYS A 6 -2.03 -8.46 91.17
CA LYS A 6 -2.46 -9.88 91.08
C LYS A 6 -3.39 -10.31 92.25
N LEU A 7 -4.51 -11.05 92.05
CA LEU A 7 -5.07 -11.71 90.86
C LEU A 7 -6.62 -11.85 90.94
N LYS A 8 -7.23 -12.19 89.80
CA LYS A 8 -8.62 -12.63 89.57
C LYS A 8 -9.12 -13.74 90.52
N GLY A 9 -10.45 -13.82 90.69
CA GLY A 9 -11.19 -15.04 91.07
C GLY A 9 -12.68 -14.89 90.75
N ALA A 10 -13.27 -15.85 90.02
CA ALA A 10 -14.69 -15.84 89.63
C ALA A 10 -15.21 -17.27 89.43
N LEU A 11 -16.46 -17.55 89.80
CA LEU A 11 -17.39 -18.62 89.35
C LEU A 11 -18.78 -18.35 90.02
N LEU A 12 -19.93 -18.46 89.33
CA LEU A 12 -20.85 -19.63 89.22
C LEU A 12 -21.39 -20.17 90.56
N LEU A 13 -22.66 -20.59 90.74
CA LEU A 13 -23.78 -20.94 89.83
C LEU A 13 -25.17 -20.48 90.37
N SER A 14 -26.21 -20.52 89.50
CA SER A 14 -27.64 -20.84 89.74
C SER A 14 -28.38 -20.33 91.00
N ALA A 15 -29.44 -19.53 90.90
CA ALA A 15 -30.83 -19.90 90.51
C ALA A 15 -31.57 -20.81 91.54
N ALA A 16 -32.84 -20.58 91.93
CA ALA A 16 -33.86 -19.70 91.33
C ALA A 16 -34.94 -19.18 92.32
N ALA A 17 -35.65 -18.13 91.87
CA ALA A 17 -37.07 -17.82 92.10
C ALA A 17 -37.58 -17.21 93.45
N LEU A 18 -38.28 -16.07 93.28
CA LEU A 18 -39.58 -15.67 93.87
C LEU A 18 -39.69 -14.87 95.20
N LEU A 19 -40.30 -13.67 95.04
CA LEU A 19 -41.27 -12.94 95.91
C LEU A 19 -40.82 -11.84 96.93
N LEU A 20 -41.08 -10.59 96.50
CA LEU A 20 -41.75 -9.45 97.20
C LEU A 20 -41.08 -8.65 98.35
N ALA A 21 -41.42 -7.34 98.37
CA ALA A 21 -41.15 -6.29 99.39
C ALA A 21 -39.66 -5.91 99.64
N GLY A 22 -39.21 -4.64 99.76
CA GLY A 22 -39.84 -3.31 99.63
C GLY A 22 -40.51 -2.77 100.91
N CYS A 23 -40.23 -1.57 101.46
CA CYS A 23 -39.21 -0.51 101.25
C CYS A 23 -38.86 0.07 102.66
N ASP A 24 -38.08 1.12 102.94
CA ASP A 24 -37.38 2.19 102.18
C ASP A 24 -36.03 2.48 102.93
N ALA A 25 -35.26 3.59 102.95
CA ALA A 25 -35.29 4.99 102.50
C ALA A 25 -33.83 5.53 102.40
N ARG A 26 -33.48 6.78 101.97
CA ARG A 26 -34.23 8.01 101.69
C ARG A 26 -33.80 8.65 100.35
N VAL A 27 -34.74 9.31 99.69
CA VAL A 27 -34.56 10.27 98.58
C VAL A 27 -35.08 11.65 99.04
N GLY A 28 -34.58 12.77 98.50
CA GLY A 28 -34.83 14.10 99.09
C GLY A 28 -35.05 15.29 98.15
N GLU A 29 -34.21 15.47 97.11
CA GLU A 29 -34.34 16.61 96.19
C GLU A 29 -34.30 16.15 94.74
N THR A 30 -35.28 16.59 93.95
CA THR A 30 -35.29 16.45 92.49
C THR A 30 -34.44 17.56 91.88
N PRO A 31 -33.53 17.27 90.92
CA PRO A 31 -33.02 18.32 90.04
C PRO A 31 -34.22 18.98 89.33
N PRO A 32 -34.15 20.28 88.97
CA PRO A 32 -35.21 20.90 88.20
C PRO A 32 -35.46 20.09 86.93
N PRO A 33 -36.73 19.88 86.51
CA PRO A 33 -37.01 19.23 85.26
C PRO A 33 -36.26 19.97 84.15
N ALA A 34 -35.50 19.24 83.34
CA ALA A 34 -34.77 19.87 82.25
C ALA A 34 -35.79 20.51 81.31
N ASP A 35 -35.77 21.85 81.23
CA ASP A 35 -36.63 22.59 80.31
C ASP A 35 -36.50 21.99 78.92
N ALA A 36 -37.61 21.45 78.40
CA ALA A 36 -37.66 20.82 77.09
C ALA A 36 -37.58 21.92 76.02
N TYR A 37 -36.35 22.39 75.80
CA TYR A 37 -36.04 23.46 74.87
C TYR A 37 -36.40 23.02 73.44
N GLU A 38 -37.58 23.42 72.97
CA GLU A 38 -37.96 23.22 71.58
C GLU A 38 -37.03 24.05 70.69
N PHE A 39 -36.07 23.38 70.06
CA PHE A 39 -35.17 24.00 69.10
C PHE A 39 -35.98 24.53 67.91
N SER A 40 -35.97 25.85 67.71
CA SER A 40 -36.66 26.51 66.61
C SER A 40 -35.95 26.18 65.28
N GLY A 41 -36.63 25.39 64.44
CA GLY A 41 -36.09 24.88 63.16
C GLY A 41 -35.97 23.35 63.06
N THR A 42 -36.67 22.61 63.93
CA THR A 42 -36.51 21.19 64.32
C THR A 42 -36.57 20.11 63.23
N GLN A 43 -36.68 20.47 61.95
CA GLN A 43 -36.71 19.55 60.80
C GLN A 43 -35.88 20.04 59.59
N CYS A 44 -35.10 21.11 59.70
CA CYS A 44 -34.49 21.73 58.50
C CYS A 44 -33.50 20.82 57.74
N LEU A 45 -32.81 19.89 58.41
CA LEU A 45 -31.98 18.87 57.73
C LEU A 45 -32.80 17.74 57.07
N SER A 46 -34.10 17.65 57.35
CA SER A 46 -35.03 16.78 56.61
C SER A 46 -35.45 17.41 55.29
N SER A 47 -35.58 18.74 55.26
CA SER A 47 -35.77 19.54 54.04
C SER A 47 -34.49 19.65 53.21
N ALA A 48 -33.30 19.44 53.82
CA ALA A 48 -32.02 19.45 53.12
C ALA A 48 -31.90 18.35 52.05
N SER A 49 -32.40 17.14 52.29
CA SER A 49 -32.28 16.02 51.35
C SER A 49 -32.88 16.34 49.96
N PRO A 50 -34.13 16.84 49.84
CA PRO A 50 -34.66 17.38 48.58
C PRO A 50 -33.77 18.44 47.93
N VAL A 51 -33.25 19.41 48.69
CA VAL A 51 -32.39 20.49 48.14
C VAL A 51 -31.06 19.95 47.63
N VAL A 52 -30.44 18.99 48.33
CA VAL A 52 -29.20 18.32 47.87
C VAL A 52 -29.48 17.50 46.60
N LYS A 53 -30.62 16.80 46.53
CA LYS A 53 -31.05 16.05 45.36
C LYS A 53 -31.32 16.95 44.15
N ASP A 54 -31.97 18.09 44.35
CA ASP A 54 -32.17 19.10 43.31
C ASP A 54 -30.87 19.82 42.92
N PHE A 55 -29.92 20.00 43.85
CA PHE A 55 -28.59 20.53 43.55
C PHE A 55 -27.80 19.56 42.66
N ILE A 56 -27.79 18.27 43.01
CA ILE A 56 -27.17 17.21 42.19
C ILE A 56 -27.83 17.13 40.80
N LYS A 57 -29.14 17.36 40.68
CA LYS A 57 -29.84 17.41 39.38
C LYS A 57 -29.65 18.71 38.60
N GLY A 58 -29.09 19.76 39.20
CA GLY A 58 -29.06 21.11 38.63
C GLY A 58 -30.45 21.75 38.49
N THR A 59 -31.39 21.40 39.38
CA THR A 59 -32.75 21.96 39.48
C THR A 59 -32.95 22.87 40.71
N ALA A 60 -32.02 22.88 41.67
CA ALA A 60 -32.11 23.71 42.89
C ALA A 60 -31.98 25.20 42.59
N LYS A 61 -32.70 26.04 43.35
CA LYS A 61 -32.58 27.50 43.26
C LYS A 61 -31.62 28.00 44.31
N ASN A 62 -30.92 29.09 44.03
CA ASN A 62 -29.96 29.69 44.97
C ASN A 62 -30.54 30.00 46.37
N PRO A 63 -31.81 30.44 46.54
CA PRO A 63 -32.40 30.60 47.88
C PRO A 63 -32.48 29.29 48.68
N ASP A 64 -32.82 28.18 48.01
CA ASP A 64 -32.96 26.86 48.65
C ASP A 64 -31.59 26.35 49.12
N VAL A 65 -30.56 26.50 48.27
CA VAL A 65 -29.16 26.18 48.60
C VAL A 65 -28.61 27.08 49.72
N ASN A 66 -29.05 28.35 49.81
CA ASN A 66 -28.70 29.20 50.96
C ASN A 66 -29.34 28.69 52.26
N ALA A 67 -30.65 28.42 52.24
CA ALA A 67 -31.38 27.92 53.41
C ALA A 67 -30.83 26.58 53.94
N LEU A 68 -30.33 25.73 53.05
CA LEU A 68 -29.56 24.52 53.40
C LEU A 68 -28.32 24.85 54.26
N TRP A 69 -27.47 25.77 53.82
CA TRP A 69 -26.25 26.13 54.58
C TRP A 69 -26.55 26.93 55.85
N ASP A 70 -27.56 27.79 55.83
CA ASP A 70 -28.03 28.49 57.03
C ASP A 70 -28.57 27.50 58.08
N CYS A 71 -29.26 26.43 57.66
CA CYS A 71 -29.65 25.31 58.52
C CYS A 71 -28.45 24.56 59.11
N VAL A 72 -27.45 24.19 58.29
CA VAL A 72 -26.24 23.47 58.75
C VAL A 72 -25.43 24.32 59.74
N GLY A 73 -25.22 25.61 59.43
CA GLY A 73 -24.54 26.54 60.33
C GLY A 73 -25.28 26.73 61.66
N SER A 74 -26.62 26.87 61.59
CA SER A 74 -27.48 26.95 62.78
C SER A 74 -27.41 25.67 63.62
N ALA A 75 -27.42 24.48 63.00
CA ALA A 75 -27.30 23.20 63.71
C ALA A 75 -25.99 23.08 64.49
N VAL A 76 -24.85 23.49 63.91
CA VAL A 76 -23.54 23.45 64.59
C VAL A 76 -23.40 24.55 65.65
N ALA A 77 -23.95 25.75 65.42
CA ALA A 77 -24.02 26.79 66.45
C ALA A 77 -24.87 26.36 67.66
N GLN A 78 -26.02 25.70 67.40
CA GLN A 78 -26.87 25.14 68.45
C GLN A 78 -26.20 23.96 69.17
N PHE A 79 -25.53 23.06 68.45
CA PHE A 79 -24.74 21.97 69.06
C PHE A 79 -23.70 22.51 70.05
N LYS A 80 -22.84 23.44 69.61
CA LYS A 80 -21.81 24.07 70.46
C LYS A 80 -22.41 24.79 71.69
N LYS A 81 -23.56 25.43 71.53
CA LYS A 81 -24.23 26.21 72.59
C LYS A 81 -24.91 25.32 73.64
N TYR A 82 -25.62 24.27 73.21
CA TYR A 82 -26.53 23.51 74.09
C TYR A 82 -26.00 22.14 74.50
N VAL A 83 -25.15 21.49 73.71
CA VAL A 83 -24.55 20.20 74.08
C VAL A 83 -23.30 20.46 74.93
N ARG A 84 -23.31 19.94 76.17
CA ARG A 84 -22.15 20.04 77.09
C ARG A 84 -21.09 18.95 76.87
N GLY A 85 -21.50 17.81 76.30
CA GLY A 85 -20.66 16.64 76.05
C GLY A 85 -20.35 15.85 77.32
N ASN A 86 -19.92 14.60 77.15
CA ASN A 86 -19.37 13.78 78.23
C ASN A 86 -17.97 14.28 78.66
N ASN A 87 -17.32 15.12 77.85
CA ASN A 87 -16.13 15.89 78.18
C ASN A 87 -16.34 17.36 77.79
N ALA A 88 -15.96 18.31 78.66
CA ALA A 88 -16.34 19.73 78.54
C ALA A 88 -15.90 20.45 77.24
N ASP A 89 -14.88 19.92 76.56
CA ASP A 89 -14.36 20.43 75.28
C ASP A 89 -14.14 19.31 74.25
N ARG A 90 -14.82 18.15 74.38
CA ARG A 90 -14.71 17.05 73.40
C ARG A 90 -16.03 16.33 73.22
N TYR A 91 -16.45 16.23 71.96
CA TYR A 91 -17.66 15.54 71.53
C TYR A 91 -17.31 14.37 70.62
N THR A 92 -17.84 13.19 70.92
CA THR A 92 -17.74 12.00 70.08
C THR A 92 -18.68 12.08 68.87
N SER A 93 -18.42 11.26 67.84
CA SER A 93 -19.32 11.15 66.68
C SER A 93 -20.75 10.77 67.07
N GLN A 94 -20.92 9.92 68.08
CA GLN A 94 -22.23 9.47 68.54
C GLN A 94 -23.01 10.59 69.24
N GLU A 95 -22.35 11.49 69.97
CA GLU A 95 -23.01 12.67 70.56
C GLU A 95 -23.50 13.64 69.47
N ILE A 96 -22.71 13.84 68.41
CA ILE A 96 -23.13 14.63 67.23
C ILE A 96 -24.31 13.96 66.53
N ALA A 97 -24.20 12.66 66.22
CA ALA A 97 -25.26 11.92 65.53
C ALA A 97 -26.57 11.91 66.32
N THR A 98 -26.52 11.58 67.62
CA THR A 98 -27.71 11.57 68.49
C THR A 98 -28.37 12.94 68.56
N PHE A 99 -27.60 14.04 68.54
CA PHE A 99 -28.15 15.40 68.52
C PHE A 99 -28.85 15.74 67.20
N LEU A 100 -28.26 15.38 66.06
CA LEU A 100 -28.86 15.62 64.73
C LEU A 100 -30.14 14.78 64.55
N GLU A 101 -30.08 13.49 64.92
CA GLU A 101 -31.22 12.57 64.91
C GLU A 101 -32.39 13.05 65.80
N SER A 102 -32.08 13.63 66.98
CA SER A 102 -33.10 14.05 67.94
C SER A 102 -33.73 15.41 67.64
N ASN A 103 -33.03 16.30 66.93
CA ASN A 103 -33.38 17.73 66.86
C ASN A 103 -33.44 18.33 65.46
N PHE A 104 -32.95 17.65 64.41
CA PHE A 104 -32.91 18.18 63.04
C PHE A 104 -33.45 17.20 61.98
N PHE A 105 -33.52 15.91 62.29
CA PHE A 105 -34.19 14.90 61.45
C PHE A 105 -35.65 14.69 61.86
N ASP A 106 -36.45 14.30 60.87
CA ASP A 106 -37.87 14.03 60.99
C ASP A 106 -38.12 12.77 61.81
N LYS A 107 -38.62 12.97 63.03
CA LYS A 107 -38.95 11.92 64.01
C LYS A 107 -39.93 10.88 63.48
N SER A 108 -40.70 11.18 62.43
CA SER A 108 -41.58 10.20 61.77
C SER A 108 -40.81 9.19 60.90
N LYS A 109 -39.71 9.61 60.27
CA LYS A 109 -38.91 8.80 59.34
C LYS A 109 -37.89 7.88 60.02
N LYS A 110 -37.53 8.18 61.28
CA LYS A 110 -36.54 7.41 62.09
C LYS A 110 -35.16 7.29 61.42
N THR A 111 -34.78 8.25 60.57
CA THR A 111 -33.47 8.33 59.91
C THR A 111 -32.34 8.29 60.96
N LYS A 112 -31.32 7.47 60.71
CA LYS A 112 -30.16 7.28 61.59
C LYS A 112 -28.85 7.38 60.82
N ILE A 113 -27.80 7.84 61.49
CA ILE A 113 -26.44 7.92 60.96
C ILE A 113 -25.71 6.64 61.37
N SER A 114 -25.34 5.80 60.39
CA SER A 114 -24.63 4.54 60.66
C SER A 114 -23.32 4.79 61.42
N PRO A 115 -22.89 3.90 62.34
CA PRO A 115 -21.58 3.99 62.98
C PRO A 115 -20.43 4.08 61.96
N GLU A 116 -20.60 3.48 60.78
CA GLU A 116 -19.71 3.57 59.64
C GLU A 116 -19.67 5.00 59.07
N LEU A 117 -20.83 5.62 58.78
CA LEU A 117 -20.91 7.02 58.32
C LEU A 117 -20.38 7.99 59.37
N GLN A 118 -20.59 7.71 60.66
CA GLN A 118 -19.98 8.47 61.75
C GLN A 118 -18.44 8.42 61.71
N VAL A 119 -17.85 7.25 61.47
CA VAL A 119 -16.39 7.10 61.35
C VAL A 119 -15.87 7.82 60.10
N GLU A 120 -16.52 7.69 58.94
CA GLU A 120 -16.12 8.41 57.72
C GLU A 120 -16.28 9.93 57.86
N PHE A 121 -17.35 10.41 58.53
CA PHE A 121 -17.53 11.81 58.89
C PHE A 121 -16.37 12.33 59.75
N MET A 122 -15.89 11.55 60.73
CA MET A 122 -14.75 11.96 61.54
C MET A 122 -13.42 12.02 60.76
N LYS A 123 -13.25 11.22 59.70
CA LYS A 123 -12.11 11.36 58.77
C LYS A 123 -12.22 12.64 57.93
N ILE A 124 -13.41 12.99 57.45
CA ILE A 124 -13.65 14.27 56.78
C ILE A 124 -13.39 15.43 57.74
N LYS A 125 -13.94 15.39 58.97
CA LYS A 125 -13.71 16.38 60.03
C LYS A 125 -12.22 16.65 60.19
N GLN A 126 -11.41 15.60 60.29
CA GLN A 126 -9.96 15.75 60.39
C GLN A 126 -9.41 16.56 59.20
N LEU A 127 -9.78 16.22 57.96
CA LEU A 127 -9.35 16.95 56.76
C LEU A 127 -9.83 18.42 56.72
N LEU A 128 -11.04 18.72 57.20
CA LEU A 128 -11.68 20.03 57.08
C LEU A 128 -11.29 21.03 58.18
N VAL A 129 -11.09 20.57 59.41
CA VAL A 129 -10.85 21.43 60.58
C VAL A 129 -9.66 21.00 61.43
N GLY A 130 -9.04 19.86 61.12
CA GLY A 130 -7.84 19.35 61.76
C GLY A 130 -8.09 18.40 62.95
N GLY A 131 -7.01 18.16 63.68
CA GLY A 131 -6.99 17.44 64.95
C GLY A 131 -7.32 15.95 64.86
N GLY A 132 -7.95 15.41 65.90
CA GLY A 132 -8.18 13.97 66.08
C GLY A 132 -9.39 13.39 65.35
N ARG A 133 -9.38 12.07 65.13
CA ARG A 133 -10.49 11.28 64.56
C ARG A 133 -11.53 10.80 65.59
N GLU A 134 -11.20 10.81 66.88
CA GLU A 134 -12.07 10.27 67.94
C GLU A 134 -13.11 11.29 68.45
N TYR A 135 -12.79 12.58 68.35
CA TYR A 135 -13.62 13.67 68.88
C TYR A 135 -13.44 14.98 68.09
N ILE A 136 -14.45 15.84 68.20
CA ILE A 136 -14.39 17.25 67.80
C ILE A 136 -14.38 18.14 69.06
N THR A 137 -13.57 19.18 69.05
CA THR A 137 -13.43 20.19 70.13
C THR A 137 -14.28 21.43 69.85
N ARG A 138 -14.47 22.31 70.85
CA ARG A 138 -15.24 23.56 70.64
C ARG A 138 -14.57 24.50 69.63
N ALA A 139 -13.24 24.53 69.59
CA ALA A 139 -12.48 25.31 68.61
C ALA A 139 -12.59 24.74 67.18
N GLU A 140 -12.71 23.41 67.03
CA GLU A 140 -12.95 22.78 65.74
C GLU A 140 -14.41 22.95 65.26
N LEU A 141 -15.38 23.11 66.18
CA LEU A 141 -16.75 23.50 65.83
C LEU A 141 -16.81 24.95 65.30
N ASP A 142 -15.98 25.87 65.82
CA ASP A 142 -15.85 27.23 65.26
C ASP A 142 -15.24 27.22 63.86
N LYS A 143 -14.17 26.43 63.65
CA LYS A 143 -13.63 26.18 62.31
C LYS A 143 -14.69 25.58 61.38
N ALA A 144 -15.50 24.62 61.85
CA ALA A 144 -16.53 24.00 61.02
C ALA A 144 -17.54 25.04 60.51
N ALA A 145 -17.93 26.02 61.34
CA ALA A 145 -18.79 27.11 60.92
C ALA A 145 -18.18 27.95 59.78
N SER A 146 -16.89 28.31 59.84
CA SER A 146 -16.23 29.00 58.72
C SER A 146 -16.04 28.10 57.49
N THR A 147 -15.79 26.80 57.68
CA THR A 147 -15.73 25.82 56.60
C THR A 147 -17.06 25.68 55.84
N PHE A 148 -18.21 25.73 56.52
CA PHE A 148 -19.52 25.68 55.85
C PHE A 148 -19.80 26.91 55.00
N GLU A 149 -19.28 28.09 55.35
CA GLU A 149 -19.35 29.28 54.49
C GLU A 149 -18.50 29.12 53.22
N VAL A 150 -17.34 28.45 53.30
CA VAL A 150 -16.56 28.07 52.10
C VAL A 150 -17.37 27.11 51.22
N PHE A 151 -18.03 26.11 51.79
CA PHE A 151 -18.90 25.20 51.03
C PHE A 151 -20.14 25.89 50.45
N ARG A 152 -20.72 26.87 51.15
CA ARG A 152 -21.82 27.72 50.64
C ARG A 152 -21.38 28.44 49.38
N GLN A 153 -20.23 29.10 49.40
CA GLN A 153 -19.69 29.83 48.25
C GLN A 153 -19.32 28.89 47.09
N VAL A 154 -18.76 27.71 47.38
CA VAL A 154 -18.46 26.69 46.36
C VAL A 154 -19.76 26.17 45.72
N THR A 155 -20.74 25.73 46.50
CA THR A 155 -22.00 25.17 45.96
C THR A 155 -22.82 26.21 45.20
N LEU A 156 -22.96 27.45 45.71
CA LEU A 156 -23.62 28.53 44.97
C LEU A 156 -22.90 28.88 43.66
N GLY A 157 -21.56 28.80 43.63
CA GLY A 157 -20.76 29.00 42.42
C GLY A 157 -20.88 27.86 41.39
N LEU A 158 -21.16 26.63 41.83
CA LEU A 158 -21.39 25.47 40.96
C LEU A 158 -22.85 25.35 40.51
N ASN A 159 -23.83 25.81 41.31
CA ASN A 159 -25.26 25.55 41.10
C ASN A 159 -25.78 25.84 39.68
N PRO A 160 -25.41 26.96 38.99
CA PRO A 160 -25.83 27.20 37.61
C PRO A 160 -25.43 26.05 36.67
N TYR A 161 -24.20 25.55 36.83
CA TYR A 161 -23.57 24.56 35.96
C TYR A 161 -23.83 23.12 36.38
N MET A 162 -24.56 22.86 37.47
CA MET A 162 -24.74 21.51 38.01
C MET A 162 -25.38 20.53 37.01
N LYS A 163 -26.22 21.00 36.07
CA LYS A 163 -26.71 20.14 34.96
C LYS A 163 -25.56 19.57 34.12
N VAL A 164 -24.56 20.39 33.79
CA VAL A 164 -23.36 19.97 33.06
C VAL A 164 -22.53 19.02 33.92
N LEU A 165 -22.33 19.36 35.20
CA LEU A 165 -21.49 18.61 36.14
C LEU A 165 -22.13 17.30 36.65
N ALA A 166 -23.38 17.03 36.32
CA ALA A 166 -24.11 15.84 36.77
C ALA A 166 -24.71 15.00 35.62
N LEU A 167 -24.16 15.11 34.40
CA LEU A 167 -24.60 14.35 33.22
C LEU A 167 -26.07 14.61 32.80
N ASN A 168 -26.67 15.71 33.25
CA ASN A 168 -28.09 16.07 33.04
C ASN A 168 -28.28 17.23 32.04
N TRP A 169 -27.23 17.61 31.31
CA TRP A 169 -27.27 18.61 30.23
C TRP A 169 -27.37 17.94 28.85
N THR A 170 -27.84 18.69 27.86
CA THR A 170 -27.87 18.26 26.46
C THR A 170 -27.34 19.40 25.60
N VAL A 171 -26.43 19.07 24.67
CA VAL A 171 -25.98 20.00 23.64
C VAL A 171 -27.15 20.27 22.69
N THR A 172 -27.36 21.52 22.32
CA THR A 172 -28.44 21.93 21.42
C THR A 172 -28.05 21.71 19.95
N HIS A 173 -28.97 21.98 19.01
CA HIS A 173 -28.69 21.78 17.58
C HIS A 173 -27.47 22.60 17.11
N VAL A 174 -26.82 22.09 16.05
CA VAL A 174 -25.51 22.55 15.52
C VAL A 174 -25.42 24.07 15.31
N SER A 175 -26.53 24.77 15.03
CA SER A 175 -26.58 26.23 14.90
C SER A 175 -26.14 27.01 16.14
N ASN A 176 -26.31 26.44 17.34
CA ASN A 176 -26.11 27.09 18.63
C ASN A 176 -24.84 26.59 19.36
N ILE A 177 -24.10 25.67 18.73
CA ILE A 177 -23.04 24.87 19.37
C ILE A 177 -21.94 25.73 20.03
N GLN A 178 -21.69 26.93 19.52
CA GLN A 178 -20.69 27.86 20.07
C GLN A 178 -21.14 28.52 21.39
N THR A 179 -22.45 28.66 21.62
CA THR A 179 -23.02 29.09 22.91
C THR A 179 -22.91 27.97 23.94
N ASP A 180 -23.22 26.73 23.54
CA ASP A 180 -23.06 25.54 24.38
C ASP A 180 -21.60 25.31 24.79
N MET A 181 -20.65 25.58 23.90
CA MET A 181 -19.21 25.58 24.22
C MET A 181 -18.85 26.63 25.27
N ALA A 182 -19.33 27.87 25.13
CA ALA A 182 -19.04 28.94 26.10
C ALA A 182 -19.54 28.56 27.51
N TYR A 183 -20.79 28.07 27.59
CA TYR A 183 -21.39 27.61 28.84
C TYR A 183 -20.67 26.41 29.47
N PHE A 184 -20.14 25.50 28.64
CA PHE A 184 -19.30 24.40 29.11
C PHE A 184 -17.95 24.87 29.68
N GLU A 185 -17.31 25.87 29.07
CA GLU A 185 -16.04 26.42 29.58
C GLU A 185 -16.24 27.32 30.83
N GLU A 186 -17.42 27.91 31.00
CA GLU A 186 -17.82 28.51 32.28
C GLU A 186 -17.96 27.44 33.37
N ALA A 187 -18.59 26.30 33.08
CA ALA A 187 -18.68 25.15 34.00
C ALA A 187 -17.28 24.59 34.36
N ASN A 188 -16.37 24.50 33.39
CA ASN A 188 -14.96 24.13 33.58
C ASN A 188 -14.25 25.10 34.54
N THR A 189 -14.45 26.40 34.32
CA THR A 189 -13.88 27.45 35.17
C THR A 189 -14.44 27.38 36.61
N ALA A 190 -15.75 27.12 36.77
CA ALA A 190 -16.39 26.98 38.07
C ALA A 190 -15.87 25.77 38.86
N VAL A 191 -15.75 24.59 38.24
CA VAL A 191 -15.26 23.38 38.92
C VAL A 191 -13.76 23.43 39.21
N GLN A 192 -12.93 24.03 38.34
CA GLN A 192 -11.53 24.29 38.66
C GLN A 192 -11.37 25.30 39.81
N LYS A 193 -12.21 26.33 39.89
CA LYS A 193 -12.22 27.28 41.02
C LYS A 193 -12.59 26.58 42.32
N ALA A 194 -13.67 25.79 42.32
CA ALA A 194 -14.09 24.99 43.47
C ALA A 194 -12.97 24.03 43.95
N GLY A 195 -12.35 23.29 43.03
CA GLY A 195 -11.25 22.39 43.34
C GLY A 195 -10.04 23.09 43.99
N ARG A 196 -9.69 24.30 43.53
CA ARG A 196 -8.62 25.12 44.14
C ARG A 196 -9.00 25.58 45.55
N THR A 197 -10.20 26.12 45.73
CA THR A 197 -10.69 26.59 47.04
C THR A 197 -10.72 25.47 48.09
N LEU A 198 -11.21 24.28 47.71
CA LEU A 198 -11.22 23.12 48.60
C LEU A 198 -9.80 22.62 48.89
N ALA A 199 -8.91 22.59 47.90
CA ALA A 199 -7.52 22.17 48.12
C ALA A 199 -6.76 23.08 49.09
N THR A 200 -6.94 24.40 49.01
CA THR A 200 -6.31 25.33 49.96
C THR A 200 -6.75 25.06 51.40
N LEU A 201 -8.05 24.85 51.64
CA LEU A 201 -8.60 24.46 52.95
C LEU A 201 -8.00 23.14 53.47
N PHE A 202 -7.79 22.15 52.58
CA PHE A 202 -7.23 20.85 52.95
C PHE A 202 -5.72 20.92 53.23
N GLU A 203 -4.99 21.75 52.47
CA GLU A 203 -3.56 22.03 52.63
C GLU A 203 -3.28 22.78 53.94
N GLU A 204 -4.08 23.81 54.27
CA GLU A 204 -3.99 24.61 55.50
C GLU A 204 -4.19 23.78 56.79
N ASN A 205 -5.03 22.74 56.77
CA ASN A 205 -5.23 21.87 57.95
C ASN A 205 -4.15 20.80 58.11
N GLY A 206 -3.24 20.63 57.15
CA GLY A 206 -2.04 19.80 57.31
C GLY A 206 -2.29 18.29 57.41
N GLN A 207 -3.45 17.78 56.97
CA GLN A 207 -3.83 16.37 57.14
C GLN A 207 -3.63 15.52 55.88
N THR A 208 -3.26 14.26 56.09
CA THR A 208 -3.30 13.21 55.06
C THR A 208 -4.69 12.56 55.00
N TYR A 209 -5.09 12.09 53.81
CA TYR A 209 -6.36 11.38 53.62
C TYR A 209 -6.20 10.21 52.66
N ALA A 210 -6.77 9.05 52.98
CA ALA A 210 -6.66 7.87 52.12
C ALA A 210 -7.75 7.88 51.04
N LEU A 211 -7.36 7.62 49.79
CA LEU A 211 -8.27 7.62 48.65
C LEU A 211 -9.32 6.49 48.72
N SER A 212 -9.07 5.45 49.52
CA SER A 212 -10.07 4.43 49.87
C SER A 212 -11.17 4.95 50.80
N ASP A 213 -10.85 5.88 51.72
CA ASP A 213 -11.84 6.46 52.64
C ASP A 213 -12.91 7.24 51.86
N PHE A 214 -12.55 7.84 50.72
CA PHE A 214 -13.52 8.49 49.83
C PHE A 214 -14.54 7.51 49.23
N VAL A 215 -14.12 6.28 48.91
CA VAL A 215 -15.03 5.25 48.38
C VAL A 215 -15.98 4.76 49.47
N SER A 216 -15.47 4.50 50.69
CA SER A 216 -16.28 4.16 51.86
C SER A 216 -17.30 5.25 52.17
N LEU A 217 -16.86 6.51 52.23
CA LEU A 217 -17.69 7.68 52.46
C LEU A 217 -18.84 7.80 51.46
N MET A 218 -18.54 7.72 50.16
CA MET A 218 -19.57 7.86 49.12
C MET A 218 -20.59 6.71 49.14
N LYS A 219 -20.17 5.50 49.54
CA LYS A 219 -21.08 4.38 49.79
C LYS A 219 -21.98 4.59 51.00
N GLU A 220 -21.45 5.09 52.12
CA GLU A 220 -22.26 5.39 53.31
C GLU A 220 -23.22 6.57 53.09
N PHE A 221 -22.83 7.60 52.30
CA PHE A 221 -23.77 8.65 51.88
C PHE A 221 -24.89 8.11 50.99
N SER A 222 -24.57 7.28 49.99
CA SER A 222 -25.56 6.62 49.13
C SER A 222 -26.59 5.82 49.95
N LYS A 223 -26.14 5.05 50.95
CA LYS A 223 -27.02 4.36 51.91
C LYS A 223 -27.89 5.35 52.71
N PHE A 224 -27.29 6.41 53.25
CA PHE A 224 -27.97 7.39 54.10
C PHE A 224 -29.08 8.18 53.37
N PHE A 225 -28.91 8.42 52.07
CA PHE A 225 -29.94 9.05 51.23
C PHE A 225 -30.93 8.06 50.61
N GLU A 226 -30.83 6.76 50.91
CA GLU A 226 -31.65 5.67 50.35
C GLU A 226 -31.59 5.58 48.80
N GLU A 227 -30.45 5.98 48.20
CA GLU A 227 -30.26 6.02 46.74
C GLU A 227 -29.05 5.19 46.28
N ASP A 228 -29.27 4.25 45.37
CA ASP A 228 -28.22 3.47 44.70
C ASP A 228 -27.49 4.30 43.64
N TRP A 229 -26.58 5.16 44.07
CA TRP A 229 -25.79 6.03 43.19
C TRP A 229 -24.82 5.21 42.34
N GLU A 230 -25.10 5.06 41.04
CA GLU A 230 -24.23 4.39 40.05
C GLU A 230 -22.77 4.89 40.14
N PHE A 231 -22.58 6.19 40.33
CA PHE A 231 -21.28 6.84 40.53
C PHE A 231 -20.43 6.21 41.64
N THR A 232 -21.01 5.61 42.69
CA THR A 232 -20.23 4.91 43.73
C THR A 232 -19.52 3.67 43.19
N ARG A 233 -20.17 2.95 42.27
CA ARG A 233 -19.60 1.79 41.57
C ARG A 233 -18.56 2.26 40.56
N THR A 234 -18.86 3.31 39.79
CA THR A 234 -17.90 3.94 38.87
C THR A 234 -16.65 4.41 39.62
N LEU A 235 -16.81 5.10 40.75
CA LEU A 235 -15.72 5.58 41.60
C LEU A 235 -14.84 4.41 42.07
N GLU A 236 -15.45 3.32 42.56
CA GLU A 236 -14.71 2.13 42.98
C GLU A 236 -13.96 1.45 41.83
N THR A 237 -14.58 1.28 40.66
CA THR A 237 -13.96 0.70 39.46
C THR A 237 -12.78 1.54 38.96
N TYR A 238 -12.88 2.87 38.98
CA TYR A 238 -11.84 3.77 38.47
C TYR A 238 -10.82 4.19 39.53
N MET A 239 -11.07 3.97 40.82
CA MET A 239 -10.14 4.33 41.91
C MET A 239 -8.71 3.78 41.73
N PRO A 240 -8.47 2.54 41.24
CA PRO A 240 -7.12 2.07 40.93
C PRO A 240 -6.37 2.98 39.95
N ALA A 241 -7.03 3.48 38.90
CA ALA A 241 -6.41 4.45 37.99
C ALA A 241 -6.22 5.82 38.67
N VAL A 242 -7.19 6.31 39.45
CA VAL A 242 -7.04 7.57 40.20
C VAL A 242 -5.80 7.54 41.10
N LYS A 243 -5.58 6.43 41.83
CA LYS A 243 -4.38 6.19 42.65
C LYS A 243 -3.08 6.23 41.83
N LYS A 244 -3.06 5.59 40.65
CA LYS A 244 -1.87 5.56 39.76
C LYS A 244 -1.58 6.91 39.10
N VAL A 245 -2.60 7.60 38.58
CA VAL A 245 -2.47 8.95 38.04
C VAL A 245 -2.00 9.92 39.14
N LYS A 246 -2.54 9.81 40.37
CA LYS A 246 -2.05 10.57 41.53
C LYS A 246 -0.56 10.36 41.76
N LYS A 247 -0.09 9.11 41.84
CA LYS A 247 1.33 8.81 42.06
C LYS A 247 2.22 9.32 40.92
N ALA A 248 1.85 9.06 39.66
CA ALA A 248 2.63 9.46 38.50
C ALA A 248 2.75 10.98 38.31
N LEU A 249 1.76 11.78 38.76
CA LEU A 249 1.67 13.22 38.48
C LEU A 249 1.74 14.14 39.70
N ALA A 250 1.26 13.71 40.88
CA ALA A 250 1.42 14.46 42.14
C ALA A 250 2.58 13.91 43.00
N GLY A 251 2.98 12.65 42.78
CA GLY A 251 4.03 11.98 43.56
C GLY A 251 3.49 11.24 44.79
N GLY A 252 4.41 10.94 45.73
CA GLY A 252 4.11 10.32 47.02
C GLY A 252 3.57 8.89 46.94
N ASP A 253 2.86 8.49 48.00
CA ASP A 253 2.15 7.20 48.08
C ASP A 253 0.89 7.23 47.19
N GLU A 254 0.64 6.17 46.42
CA GLU A 254 -0.57 6.02 45.60
C GLU A 254 -1.87 5.94 46.41
N ASN A 255 -1.81 5.66 47.72
CA ASN A 255 -2.98 5.43 48.56
C ASN A 255 -3.49 6.65 49.32
N VAL A 256 -2.63 7.65 49.58
CA VAL A 256 -2.98 8.85 50.36
C VAL A 256 -2.65 10.13 49.59
N VAL A 257 -3.44 11.18 49.83
CA VAL A 257 -3.09 12.55 49.46
C VAL A 257 -2.47 13.22 50.68
N ALA A 258 -1.26 13.73 50.52
CA ALA A 258 -0.53 14.51 51.52
C ALA A 258 -0.88 16.01 51.45
N PRO A 259 -0.60 16.80 52.49
CA PRO A 259 -1.03 18.20 52.56
C PRO A 259 -0.61 19.05 51.35
N ASN A 260 0.67 18.93 50.96
CA ASN A 260 1.28 19.60 49.80
C ASN A 260 0.94 18.96 48.43
N GLU A 261 0.07 17.95 48.40
CA GLU A 261 -0.42 17.31 47.17
C GLU A 261 -1.85 17.75 46.84
N TRP A 262 -2.64 18.23 47.81
CA TRP A 262 -4.05 18.59 47.61
C TRP A 262 -4.29 19.52 46.43
N ARG A 263 -3.50 20.59 46.31
CA ARG A 263 -3.61 21.57 45.22
C ARG A 263 -3.37 20.94 43.84
N ARG A 264 -2.48 19.95 43.75
CA ARG A 264 -2.19 19.21 42.51
C ARG A 264 -3.27 18.16 42.24
N PHE A 265 -3.68 17.40 43.27
CA PHE A 265 -4.70 16.36 43.17
C PHE A 265 -6.09 16.91 42.81
N ALA A 266 -6.54 18.01 43.43
CA ALA A 266 -7.83 18.60 43.13
C ALA A 266 -7.87 19.28 41.75
N LEU A 267 -6.76 19.87 41.29
CA LEU A 267 -6.66 20.43 39.93
C LEU A 267 -6.68 19.32 38.87
N LEU A 268 -5.95 18.22 39.12
CA LEU A 268 -5.97 17.01 38.31
C LEU A 268 -7.39 16.40 38.25
N GLY A 269 -8.04 16.22 39.40
CA GLY A 269 -9.38 15.64 39.48
C GLY A 269 -10.44 16.50 38.79
N SER A 270 -10.47 17.80 39.05
CA SER A 270 -11.42 18.73 38.42
C SER A 270 -11.23 18.82 36.90
N ARG A 271 -9.99 18.97 36.41
CA ARG A 271 -9.72 18.96 34.96
C ARG A 271 -9.99 17.60 34.32
N GLY A 272 -9.63 16.50 34.96
CA GLY A 272 -9.88 15.15 34.46
C GLY A 272 -11.37 14.85 34.31
N TYR A 273 -12.18 15.28 35.29
CA TYR A 273 -13.63 15.17 35.21
C TYR A 273 -14.21 16.01 34.06
N ILE A 274 -13.68 17.23 33.83
CA ILE A 274 -14.07 18.04 32.67
C ILE A 274 -13.76 17.35 31.33
N GLN A 275 -12.62 16.66 31.18
CA GLN A 275 -12.35 15.92 29.93
C GLN A 275 -13.31 14.74 29.75
N TYR A 276 -13.71 14.06 30.83
CA TYR A 276 -14.76 13.04 30.79
C TYR A 276 -16.13 13.63 30.36
N LEU A 277 -16.53 14.77 30.93
CA LEU A 277 -17.76 15.47 30.53
C LEU A 277 -17.69 15.94 29.07
N ARG A 278 -16.54 16.45 28.61
CA ARG A 278 -16.35 16.88 27.22
C ARG A 278 -16.47 15.71 26.24
N TYR A 279 -15.89 14.55 26.60
CA TYR A 279 -16.09 13.31 25.84
C TYR A 279 -17.57 12.91 25.82
N TYR A 280 -18.25 12.90 26.97
CA TYR A 280 -19.66 12.52 27.08
C TYR A 280 -20.57 13.39 26.19
N TYR A 281 -20.49 14.71 26.33
CA TYR A 281 -21.38 15.63 25.61
C TYR A 281 -21.02 15.82 24.13
N PHE A 282 -19.73 16.04 23.81
CA PHE A 282 -19.34 16.54 22.49
C PHE A 282 -18.69 15.50 21.56
N ILE A 283 -18.19 14.39 22.09
CA ILE A 283 -17.57 13.31 21.28
C ILE A 283 -18.52 12.12 21.15
N LYS A 284 -19.13 11.68 22.25
CA LYS A 284 -20.12 10.59 22.27
C LYS A 284 -21.54 11.08 21.93
N GLY A 285 -21.91 12.29 22.33
CA GLY A 285 -23.26 12.85 22.16
C GLY A 285 -23.56 13.51 20.81
N THR A 286 -22.54 13.80 19.99
CA THR A 286 -22.73 14.38 18.64
C THR A 286 -22.97 13.31 17.58
N GLU A 287 -23.80 13.58 16.59
CA GLU A 287 -24.04 12.69 15.44
C GLU A 287 -22.83 12.60 14.49
N GLU A 288 -22.78 11.54 13.67
CA GLU A 288 -21.61 11.21 12.84
C GLU A 288 -21.36 12.21 11.70
N THR A 289 -22.41 12.87 11.21
CA THR A 289 -22.35 13.95 10.22
C THR A 289 -21.56 15.17 10.72
N GLY A 290 -21.41 15.35 12.03
CA GLY A 290 -20.68 16.43 12.67
C GLY A 290 -19.16 16.27 12.71
N ALA A 291 -18.54 15.54 11.75
CA ALA A 291 -17.14 15.11 11.80
C ALA A 291 -16.12 16.25 12.09
N GLY A 292 -16.28 17.42 11.47
CA GLY A 292 -15.40 18.58 11.73
C GLY A 292 -15.53 19.13 13.16
N TYR A 293 -16.74 19.16 13.73
CA TYR A 293 -16.95 19.54 15.13
C TYR A 293 -16.37 18.49 16.08
N ARG A 294 -16.66 17.19 15.86
CA ARG A 294 -16.05 16.07 16.62
C ARG A 294 -14.51 16.19 16.64
N LEU A 295 -13.89 16.45 15.49
CA LEU A 295 -12.44 16.64 15.36
C LEU A 295 -11.93 17.88 16.11
N ALA A 296 -12.67 18.99 16.10
CA ALA A 296 -12.34 20.17 16.91
C ALA A 296 -12.39 19.88 18.41
N TYR A 297 -13.38 19.10 18.88
CA TYR A 297 -13.46 18.67 20.29
C TYR A 297 -12.36 17.69 20.67
N VAL A 298 -12.05 16.70 19.83
CA VAL A 298 -10.90 15.80 20.05
C VAL A 298 -9.60 16.61 20.12
N SER A 299 -9.39 17.53 19.18
CA SER A 299 -8.23 18.44 19.17
C SER A 299 -8.13 19.25 20.46
N ARG A 300 -9.23 19.85 20.95
CA ARG A 300 -9.21 20.65 22.19
C ARG A 300 -9.05 19.79 23.44
N THR A 301 -9.62 18.59 23.44
CA THR A 301 -9.43 17.58 24.49
C THR A 301 -7.96 17.19 24.59
N VAL A 302 -7.30 16.91 23.47
CA VAL A 302 -5.86 16.60 23.44
C VAL A 302 -5.01 17.81 23.85
N GLU A 303 -5.33 19.03 23.40
CA GLU A 303 -4.59 20.24 23.82
C GLU A 303 -4.65 20.46 25.34
N ASP A 304 -5.85 20.41 25.92
CA ASP A 304 -6.04 20.61 27.36
C ASP A 304 -5.40 19.47 28.17
N ILE A 305 -5.52 18.20 27.73
CA ILE A 305 -4.87 17.06 28.37
C ILE A 305 -3.35 17.22 28.36
N LEU A 306 -2.75 17.60 27.22
CA LEU A 306 -1.32 17.88 27.13
C LEU A 306 -0.93 19.04 28.06
N SER A 307 -1.75 20.09 28.18
CA SER A 307 -1.53 21.18 29.13
C SER A 307 -1.67 20.74 30.61
N VAL A 308 -2.49 19.71 30.92
CA VAL A 308 -2.55 19.12 32.27
C VAL A 308 -1.27 18.34 32.58
N PHE A 309 -0.79 17.54 31.63
CA PHE A 309 0.48 16.82 31.79
C PHE A 309 1.69 17.78 31.83
N GLU A 310 1.69 18.86 31.04
CA GLU A 310 2.66 19.96 31.06
C GLU A 310 2.73 20.60 32.47
N ASP A 311 1.60 21.10 32.97
CA ASP A 311 1.49 21.72 34.31
C ASP A 311 1.97 20.79 35.43
N LEU A 312 1.59 19.51 35.40
CA LEU A 312 1.90 18.55 36.47
C LEU A 312 3.34 18.03 36.39
N THR A 313 3.88 17.80 35.19
CA THR A 313 5.28 17.40 35.00
C THR A 313 6.23 18.48 35.47
N ALA A 314 5.91 19.75 35.20
CA ALA A 314 6.65 20.91 35.73
C ALA A 314 6.60 21.05 37.27
N GLN A 315 5.70 20.33 37.95
CA GLN A 315 5.54 20.32 39.40
C GLN A 315 6.07 19.03 40.07
N LYS A 316 6.72 18.14 39.32
CA LYS A 316 7.48 17.00 39.88
C LYS A 316 8.92 17.45 40.17
N PRO A 317 9.56 17.00 41.28
CA PRO A 317 10.96 17.34 41.57
C PRO A 317 11.95 16.96 40.46
N GLU A 318 11.68 15.84 39.77
CA GLU A 318 12.47 15.33 38.63
C GLU A 318 12.22 16.10 37.32
N GLY A 319 11.14 16.91 37.22
CA GLY A 319 10.72 17.55 35.98
C GLY A 319 10.28 16.61 34.85
N ILE A 320 10.09 15.32 35.14
CA ILE A 320 9.77 14.27 34.15
C ILE A 320 8.74 13.24 34.64
N VAL A 321 8.11 12.55 33.68
CA VAL A 321 7.38 11.29 33.87
C VAL A 321 8.14 10.18 33.15
N SER A 322 8.52 9.11 33.85
CA SER A 322 9.32 8.03 33.28
C SER A 322 8.49 7.08 32.41
N ARG A 323 9.14 6.33 31.52
CA ARG A 323 8.50 5.24 30.76
C ARG A 323 7.77 4.26 31.68
N ASP A 324 8.36 3.94 32.82
CA ASP A 324 7.83 2.93 33.74
C ASP A 324 6.58 3.45 34.49
N GLU A 325 6.53 4.76 34.78
CA GLU A 325 5.30 5.43 35.27
C GLU A 325 4.20 5.44 34.20
N VAL A 326 4.55 5.69 32.92
CA VAL A 326 3.61 5.58 31.80
C VAL A 326 3.09 4.14 31.65
N ALA A 327 3.94 3.13 31.84
CA ALA A 327 3.54 1.73 31.76
C ALA A 327 2.66 1.28 32.93
N ASP A 328 2.94 1.67 34.18
CA ASP A 328 2.09 1.41 35.36
C ASP A 328 0.71 2.07 35.20
N LEU A 329 0.67 3.29 34.63
CA LEU A 329 -0.57 3.98 34.28
C LEU A 329 -1.35 3.24 33.19
N LEU A 330 -0.77 3.01 32.00
CA LEU A 330 -1.48 2.39 30.88
C LEU A 330 -1.92 0.94 31.21
N SER A 331 -1.08 0.17 31.92
CA SER A 331 -1.43 -1.19 32.38
C SER A 331 -2.44 -1.20 33.54
N THR A 332 -2.85 -0.04 34.04
CA THR A 332 -3.98 0.11 34.97
C THR A 332 -5.24 0.55 34.22
N LEU A 333 -5.11 1.35 33.15
CA LEU A 333 -6.24 1.65 32.24
C LEU A 333 -6.74 0.40 31.50
N SER A 334 -5.85 -0.52 31.11
CA SER A 334 -6.24 -1.80 30.47
C SER A 334 -7.03 -2.75 31.38
N LYS A 335 -6.98 -2.56 32.70
CA LYS A 335 -7.80 -3.30 33.67
C LYS A 335 -9.22 -2.72 33.80
N ILE A 336 -9.43 -1.48 33.36
CA ILE A 336 -10.71 -0.76 33.41
C ILE A 336 -11.41 -0.81 32.04
N TRP A 337 -10.65 -0.81 30.95
CA TRP A 337 -11.13 -0.97 29.58
C TRP A 337 -10.51 -2.21 28.94
N PRO A 338 -11.14 -3.40 29.03
CA PRO A 338 -10.55 -4.67 28.57
C PRO A 338 -10.15 -4.71 27.10
N ASP A 339 -10.80 -3.90 26.25
CA ASP A 339 -10.46 -3.76 24.83
C ASP A 339 -9.16 -2.96 24.61
N PHE A 340 -8.79 -2.08 25.55
CA PHE A 340 -7.51 -1.36 25.52
C PHE A 340 -6.41 -2.25 26.11
N LYS A 341 -5.64 -2.87 25.23
CA LYS A 341 -4.49 -3.71 25.58
C LYS A 341 -3.18 -2.97 25.40
N ILE A 342 -2.22 -3.25 26.29
CA ILE A 342 -0.89 -2.64 26.31
C ILE A 342 0.15 -3.64 26.84
N SER A 343 1.36 -3.59 26.29
CA SER A 343 2.55 -4.34 26.74
C SER A 343 3.69 -3.37 27.07
N GLN A 344 4.68 -3.84 27.84
CA GLN A 344 5.90 -3.05 28.07
C GLN A 344 6.65 -2.76 26.76
N GLY A 345 6.67 -3.71 25.80
CA GLY A 345 7.28 -3.51 24.49
C GLY A 345 6.55 -2.45 23.66
N LEU A 346 5.22 -2.46 23.61
CA LEU A 346 4.44 -1.41 22.93
C LEU A 346 4.65 -0.03 23.58
N VAL A 347 4.88 0.04 24.89
CA VAL A 347 5.28 1.31 25.55
C VAL A 347 6.69 1.73 25.11
N VAL A 348 7.67 0.81 25.04
CA VAL A 348 9.03 1.11 24.55
C VAL A 348 9.01 1.65 23.11
N GLU A 349 8.32 0.97 22.20
CA GLU A 349 8.19 1.43 20.80
C GLU A 349 7.37 2.72 20.70
N GLY A 350 6.30 2.86 21.49
CA GLY A 350 5.53 4.09 21.63
C GLY A 350 6.37 5.27 22.10
N MET A 351 7.36 5.05 22.98
CA MET A 351 8.30 6.09 23.40
C MET A 351 9.30 6.48 22.29
N LYS A 352 9.64 5.58 21.36
CA LYS A 352 10.40 5.95 20.14
C LYS A 352 9.55 6.82 19.22
N VAL A 353 8.26 6.52 19.05
CA VAL A 353 7.31 7.34 18.28
C VAL A 353 7.09 8.71 18.95
N LYS A 354 6.99 8.77 20.29
CA LYS A 354 7.04 10.02 21.06
C LYS A 354 8.29 10.83 20.74
N LYS A 355 9.46 10.19 20.77
CA LYS A 355 10.75 10.85 20.48
C LYS A 355 10.82 11.38 19.06
N LEU A 356 10.22 10.67 18.12
CA LEU A 356 10.08 11.09 16.73
C LEU A 356 9.21 12.34 16.59
N LEU A 357 8.00 12.33 17.15
CA LEU A 357 7.00 13.40 16.98
C LEU A 357 7.28 14.65 17.82
N PHE A 358 7.76 14.49 19.06
CA PHE A 358 7.85 15.59 20.04
C PHE A 358 9.29 15.88 20.51
N GLY A 359 10.23 14.94 20.30
CA GLY A 359 11.63 15.07 20.69
C GLY A 359 11.96 14.47 22.06
N GLY A 360 13.04 14.96 22.65
CA GLY A 360 13.49 14.56 23.99
C GLY A 360 13.99 13.11 24.08
N SER A 361 13.69 12.47 25.22
CA SER A 361 14.11 11.10 25.55
C SER A 361 13.09 10.03 25.14
N SER A 362 13.55 8.79 24.95
CA SER A 362 12.73 7.56 24.93
C SER A 362 12.42 7.01 26.32
N GLU A 363 13.14 7.47 27.35
CA GLU A 363 13.00 6.96 28.72
C GLU A 363 12.02 7.80 29.56
N SER A 364 11.61 8.97 29.06
CA SER A 364 10.72 9.90 29.77
C SER A 364 10.01 10.92 28.88
N PHE A 365 8.92 11.47 29.40
CA PHE A 365 8.33 12.74 28.99
C PHE A 365 8.82 13.86 29.92
N SER A 366 9.14 15.01 29.35
CA SER A 366 9.46 16.27 30.03
C SER A 366 8.38 17.32 29.72
N THR A 367 8.36 18.43 30.47
CA THR A 367 7.48 19.59 30.18
C THR A 367 7.61 20.07 28.74
N ASN A 368 8.84 20.12 28.20
CA ASN A 368 9.11 20.53 26.82
C ASN A 368 8.50 19.56 25.79
N ASP A 369 8.40 18.26 26.08
CA ASP A 369 7.76 17.29 25.19
C ASP A 369 6.25 17.54 25.09
N PHE A 370 5.59 17.82 26.22
CA PHE A 370 4.17 18.17 26.25
C PHE A 370 3.90 19.51 25.56
N GLN A 371 4.75 20.52 25.78
CA GLN A 371 4.69 21.81 25.08
C GLN A 371 4.86 21.64 23.56
N ASN A 372 5.85 20.85 23.12
CA ASN A 372 6.08 20.53 21.70
C ASN A 372 4.91 19.78 21.08
N ALA A 373 4.32 18.82 21.78
CA ALA A 373 3.13 18.10 21.33
C ALA A 373 1.94 19.07 21.16
N ARG A 374 1.70 19.91 22.17
CA ARG A 374 0.61 20.88 22.22
C ARG A 374 0.68 21.90 21.07
N LEU A 375 1.87 22.44 20.79
CA LEU A 375 2.12 23.35 19.67
C LEU A 375 1.83 22.73 18.28
N LYS A 376 1.77 21.40 18.19
CA LYS A 376 1.48 20.66 16.95
C LYS A 376 0.02 20.25 16.81
N VAL A 377 -0.76 20.18 17.90
CA VAL A 377 -2.18 19.78 17.89
C VAL A 377 -3.01 20.58 16.89
N SER A 378 -2.87 21.90 16.87
CA SER A 378 -3.63 22.77 15.95
C SER A 378 -3.25 22.58 14.47
N ARG A 379 -1.98 22.29 14.18
CA ARG A 379 -1.50 21.98 12.82
C ARG A 379 -1.96 20.60 12.38
N LEU A 380 -1.84 19.59 13.24
CA LEU A 380 -2.35 18.24 13.01
C LEU A 380 -3.87 18.23 12.79
N LYS A 381 -4.64 19.04 13.54
CA LYS A 381 -6.06 19.26 13.30
C LYS A 381 -6.30 19.80 11.88
N SER A 382 -5.60 20.87 11.48
CA SER A 382 -5.72 21.46 10.12
C SER A 382 -5.32 20.50 9.00
N LEU A 383 -4.37 19.59 9.25
CA LEU A 383 -4.00 18.53 8.31
C LEU A 383 -5.11 17.49 8.17
N VAL A 384 -5.69 17.02 9.27
CA VAL A 384 -6.81 16.08 9.24
C VAL A 384 -8.07 16.72 8.64
N GLU A 385 -8.36 17.99 8.93
CA GLU A 385 -9.49 18.73 8.32
C GLU A 385 -9.37 18.83 6.79
N ARG A 386 -8.15 18.97 6.25
CA ARG A 386 -7.89 18.90 4.80
C ARG A 386 -7.99 17.49 4.23
N PHE A 387 -7.53 16.49 4.98
CA PHE A 387 -7.52 15.07 4.57
C PHE A 387 -8.92 14.45 4.52
N MET A 388 -9.79 14.76 5.50
CA MET A 388 -11.08 14.11 5.71
C MET A 388 -12.03 14.06 4.50
N PRO A 389 -12.20 15.12 3.68
CA PRO A 389 -13.08 15.07 2.50
C PRO A 389 -12.75 13.97 1.48
N PHE A 390 -11.49 13.52 1.46
CA PHE A 390 -10.98 12.55 0.48
C PHE A 390 -10.70 11.17 1.10
N TRP A 391 -11.16 10.91 2.34
CA TRP A 391 -10.81 9.70 3.09
C TRP A 391 -11.12 8.39 2.33
N ALA A 392 -12.22 8.33 1.58
CA ALA A 392 -12.59 7.16 0.79
C ALA A 392 -11.61 6.87 -0.36
N ILE A 393 -11.02 7.92 -0.97
CA ILE A 393 -9.98 7.76 -1.99
C ILE A 393 -8.76 7.08 -1.36
N TYR A 394 -8.31 7.58 -0.21
CA TYR A 394 -7.13 7.06 0.51
C TYR A 394 -7.38 5.71 1.21
N GLY A 395 -8.63 5.39 1.57
CA GLY A 395 -9.04 4.07 2.05
C GLY A 395 -9.04 3.00 0.96
N ALA A 396 -8.91 3.41 -0.31
CA ALA A 396 -9.10 2.60 -1.49
C ALA A 396 -10.57 2.18 -1.75
N ASP A 397 -11.55 2.88 -1.15
CA ASP A 397 -12.99 2.54 -1.15
C ASP A 397 -13.86 3.46 -2.02
N TRP A 398 -13.27 4.44 -2.72
CA TRP A 398 -14.01 5.36 -3.60
C TRP A 398 -14.45 4.70 -4.91
N ASP A 399 -15.58 5.15 -5.45
CA ASP A 399 -16.09 4.73 -6.75
C ASP A 399 -16.06 5.91 -7.74
N PRO A 400 -15.18 5.89 -8.77
CA PRO A 400 -15.11 6.95 -9.76
C PRO A 400 -16.36 7.01 -10.66
N THR A 401 -17.14 5.93 -10.78
CA THR A 401 -18.29 5.85 -11.69
C THR A 401 -19.52 6.65 -11.23
N MET A 402 -19.47 7.20 -10.01
CA MET A 402 -20.49 8.13 -9.48
C MET A 402 -20.37 9.56 -10.03
N TYR A 403 -19.36 9.84 -10.87
CA TYR A 403 -19.03 11.17 -11.41
C TYR A 403 -18.83 11.08 -12.93
N THR A 404 -18.81 12.23 -13.64
CA THR A 404 -18.27 12.23 -15.02
C THR A 404 -16.75 11.97 -15.01
N PRO A 405 -16.13 11.45 -16.09
CA PRO A 405 -14.70 11.16 -16.11
C PRO A 405 -13.82 12.38 -15.77
N GLU A 406 -14.20 13.56 -16.25
CA GLU A 406 -13.51 14.83 -15.98
C GLU A 406 -13.64 15.25 -14.49
N GLU A 407 -14.81 15.07 -13.89
CA GLU A 407 -15.03 15.33 -12.45
C GLU A 407 -14.30 14.30 -11.58
N ALA A 408 -14.30 13.02 -11.97
CA ALA A 408 -13.59 11.95 -11.28
C ALA A 408 -12.07 12.19 -11.29
N GLN A 409 -11.49 12.48 -12.46
CA GLN A 409 -10.08 12.85 -12.57
C GLN A 409 -9.76 14.09 -11.73
N LYS A 410 -10.57 15.15 -11.82
CA LYS A 410 -10.33 16.38 -11.06
C LYS A 410 -10.38 16.14 -9.54
N PHE A 411 -11.41 15.47 -9.05
CA PHE A 411 -11.58 15.17 -7.62
C PHE A 411 -10.43 14.29 -7.09
N PHE A 412 -9.93 13.36 -7.91
CA PHE A 412 -8.73 12.60 -7.60
C PHE A 412 -7.45 13.43 -7.59
N LEU A 413 -7.27 14.36 -8.53
CA LEU A 413 -6.10 15.25 -8.58
C LEU A 413 -6.08 16.24 -7.39
N ASP A 414 -7.26 16.75 -7.00
CA ASP A 414 -7.43 17.56 -5.79
C ASP A 414 -7.04 16.74 -4.54
N ALA A 415 -7.45 15.46 -4.45
CA ALA A 415 -7.02 14.54 -3.39
C ALA A 415 -5.51 14.30 -3.40
N GLN A 416 -4.92 14.04 -4.58
CA GLN A 416 -3.47 13.81 -4.74
C GLN A 416 -2.64 15.01 -4.23
N PHE A 417 -3.04 16.23 -4.61
CA PHE A 417 -2.39 17.46 -4.12
C PHE A 417 -2.53 17.64 -2.60
N ILE A 418 -3.71 17.34 -2.05
CA ILE A 418 -3.94 17.41 -0.60
C ILE A 418 -3.12 16.36 0.15
N LEU A 419 -3.01 15.12 -0.33
CA LEU A 419 -2.19 14.10 0.30
C LEU A 419 -0.70 14.45 0.26
N GLU A 420 -0.18 14.91 -0.88
CA GLU A 420 1.23 15.32 -0.99
C GLU A 420 1.56 16.49 -0.05
N SER A 421 0.77 17.56 -0.10
CA SER A 421 0.98 18.73 0.75
C SER A 421 0.84 18.40 2.24
N THR A 422 -0.08 17.49 2.59
CA THR A 422 -0.27 16.97 3.95
C THR A 422 0.95 16.15 4.41
N GLY A 423 1.46 15.23 3.58
CA GLY A 423 2.66 14.44 3.88
C GLY A 423 3.90 15.32 4.05
N ARG A 424 4.07 16.32 3.18
CA ARG A 424 5.16 17.30 3.25
C ARG A 424 5.11 18.14 4.53
N GLU A 425 3.95 18.69 4.87
CA GLU A 425 3.76 19.50 6.09
C GLU A 425 3.92 18.63 7.36
N LEU A 426 3.35 17.42 7.39
CA LEU A 426 3.54 16.46 8.48
C LEU A 426 5.02 16.12 8.70
N GLY A 427 5.79 15.95 7.63
CA GLY A 427 7.24 15.72 7.71
C GLY A 427 8.03 16.90 8.30
N VAL A 428 7.52 18.13 8.19
CA VAL A 428 8.09 19.32 8.87
C VAL A 428 7.73 19.34 10.37
N LEU A 429 6.66 18.65 10.79
CA LEU A 429 6.26 18.50 12.19
C LEU A 429 7.03 17.41 12.95
N ILE A 430 7.94 16.68 12.30
CA ILE A 430 8.73 15.62 12.94
C ILE A 430 10.05 16.20 13.51
N GLU A 431 10.45 15.81 14.72
CA GLU A 431 11.68 16.27 15.37
C GLU A 431 12.82 15.25 15.28
N GLY A 432 12.51 13.99 15.57
CA GLY A 432 13.52 12.97 15.85
C GLY A 432 14.06 12.26 14.62
N SER A 433 15.07 11.43 14.86
CA SER A 433 15.42 10.33 13.97
C SER A 433 14.72 9.03 14.38
N TYR A 434 14.60 8.08 13.45
CA TYR A 434 13.97 6.78 13.65
C TYR A 434 14.62 5.73 12.74
N ASP A 435 15.00 4.56 13.27
CA ASP A 435 15.40 3.42 12.43
C ASP A 435 14.13 2.76 11.87
N LEU A 436 14.01 2.72 10.54
CA LEU A 436 12.91 2.05 9.86
C LEU A 436 12.70 0.60 10.33
N LYS A 437 13.75 -0.10 10.79
CA LYS A 437 13.64 -1.46 11.34
C LYS A 437 12.69 -1.56 12.54
N ASP A 438 12.54 -0.49 13.32
CA ASP A 438 11.64 -0.49 14.48
C ASP A 438 10.15 -0.57 14.12
N VAL A 439 9.78 -0.31 12.84
CA VAL A 439 8.43 -0.60 12.35
C VAL A 439 8.06 -2.08 12.54
N ILE A 440 9.02 -2.99 12.37
CA ILE A 440 8.79 -4.43 12.59
C ILE A 440 8.59 -4.74 14.10
N ASN A 441 9.27 -4.01 14.98
CA ASN A 441 9.14 -4.19 16.43
C ASN A 441 7.79 -3.65 16.93
N LEU A 442 7.41 -2.45 16.48
CA LEU A 442 6.09 -1.85 16.72
C LEU A 442 4.95 -2.73 16.18
N ALA A 443 5.08 -3.28 14.97
CA ALA A 443 4.09 -4.19 14.38
C ALA A 443 3.94 -5.50 15.17
N LYS A 444 5.05 -6.09 15.67
CA LYS A 444 5.00 -7.30 16.52
C LYS A 444 4.27 -7.05 17.82
N GLU A 445 4.62 -5.97 18.53
CA GLU A 445 3.98 -5.61 19.80
C GLU A 445 2.50 -5.26 19.60
N PHE A 446 2.14 -4.64 18.47
CA PHE A 446 0.74 -4.41 18.12
C PHE A 446 -0.02 -5.72 17.83
N GLU A 447 0.50 -6.61 16.97
CA GLU A 447 -0.17 -7.90 16.66
C GLU A 447 -0.24 -8.86 17.86
N ALA A 448 0.74 -8.83 18.76
CA ALA A 448 0.72 -9.64 19.99
C ALA A 448 -0.46 -9.28 20.91
N LEU A 449 -0.98 -8.05 20.82
CA LEU A 449 -2.13 -7.57 21.58
C LEU A 449 -3.42 -7.61 20.74
N TYR A 450 -3.33 -7.24 19.47
CA TYR A 450 -4.42 -7.12 18.51
C TYR A 450 -4.15 -8.03 17.29
N PRO A 451 -4.26 -9.36 17.44
CA PRO A 451 -3.94 -10.29 16.36
C PRO A 451 -4.88 -10.12 15.16
N PRO A 452 -4.36 -10.22 13.92
CA PRO A 452 -5.14 -9.99 12.71
C PRO A 452 -6.20 -11.08 12.50
N LYS A 453 -7.32 -10.71 11.85
CA LYS A 453 -8.45 -11.64 11.60
C LYS A 453 -8.12 -12.77 10.62
N LYS A 454 -7.14 -12.55 9.73
CA LYS A 454 -6.58 -13.56 8.83
C LYS A 454 -5.06 -13.54 8.93
N ALA A 455 -4.43 -14.67 8.64
CA ALA A 455 -2.97 -14.78 8.66
C ALA A 455 -2.26 -13.91 7.61
N ASP A 456 -2.96 -13.47 6.56
CA ASP A 456 -2.42 -12.65 5.49
C ASP A 456 -2.57 -11.15 5.76
N ASP A 457 -3.49 -10.76 6.66
CA ASP A 457 -3.68 -9.37 7.12
C ASP A 457 -2.58 -8.94 8.13
N SER A 458 -1.47 -9.67 8.22
CA SER A 458 -0.36 -9.42 9.16
C SER A 458 0.54 -8.27 8.68
N LEU A 459 0.52 -7.18 9.45
CA LEU A 459 1.44 -6.06 9.40
C LEU A 459 2.89 -6.51 9.59
N VAL A 460 3.16 -7.51 10.44
CA VAL A 460 4.50 -8.07 10.67
C VAL A 460 5.03 -8.75 9.42
N LYS A 461 4.25 -9.64 8.79
CA LYS A 461 4.64 -10.25 7.50
C LYS A 461 4.79 -9.20 6.41
N THR A 462 3.87 -8.24 6.35
CA THR A 462 3.87 -7.15 5.35
C THR A 462 5.12 -6.28 5.49
N ALA A 463 5.46 -5.87 6.70
CA ALA A 463 6.69 -5.12 6.99
C ALA A 463 7.93 -5.97 6.69
N GLN A 464 7.97 -7.24 7.10
CA GLN A 464 9.09 -8.14 6.76
C GLN A 464 9.28 -8.33 5.25
N LYS A 465 8.20 -8.34 4.45
CA LYS A 465 8.28 -8.45 2.99
C LYS A 465 8.76 -7.13 2.33
N TYR A 466 8.15 -5.99 2.64
CA TYR A 466 8.34 -4.75 1.87
C TYR A 466 9.31 -3.73 2.50
N LEU A 467 9.55 -3.77 3.82
CA LEU A 467 10.44 -2.81 4.48
C LEU A 467 11.91 -2.88 4.00
N PRO A 468 12.49 -4.05 3.63
CA PRO A 468 13.84 -4.08 3.03
C PRO A 468 13.93 -3.18 1.80
N THR A 469 12.94 -3.26 0.90
CA THR A 469 12.83 -2.40 -0.29
C THR A 469 12.67 -0.94 0.07
N VAL A 470 11.86 -0.58 1.07
CA VAL A 470 11.72 0.80 1.53
C VAL A 470 13.05 1.35 2.09
N ILE A 471 13.80 0.52 2.82
CA ILE A 471 15.12 0.86 3.35
C ILE A 471 16.15 1.05 2.22
N ASP A 472 16.15 0.19 1.20
CA ASP A 472 17.15 0.27 0.13
C ASP A 472 16.79 1.35 -0.91
N VAL A 473 15.51 1.60 -1.19
CA VAL A 473 15.01 2.82 -1.86
C VAL A 473 15.46 4.07 -1.09
N LYS A 474 15.31 4.10 0.24
CA LYS A 474 15.81 5.20 1.09
C LYS A 474 17.32 5.38 0.94
N LYS A 475 18.13 4.30 0.98
CA LYS A 475 19.59 4.39 0.79
C LYS A 475 19.96 4.91 -0.60
N VAL A 476 19.23 4.48 -1.63
CA VAL A 476 19.44 4.94 -3.01
C VAL A 476 19.15 6.44 -3.14
N ILE A 477 18.08 6.96 -2.57
CA ILE A 477 17.70 8.38 -2.72
C ILE A 477 18.43 9.29 -1.73
N LEU A 478 18.52 8.90 -0.45
CA LEU A 478 18.95 9.74 0.69
C LEU A 478 20.22 9.25 1.40
N GLY A 479 20.85 8.18 0.93
CA GLY A 479 22.07 7.64 1.52
C GLY A 479 21.93 7.11 2.95
N GLY A 480 23.09 6.87 3.57
CA GLY A 480 23.21 6.41 4.95
C GLY A 480 22.74 4.97 5.17
N ASP A 481 22.14 4.74 6.33
CA ASP A 481 21.67 3.46 6.86
C ASP A 481 20.13 3.33 6.72
N SER A 482 19.45 2.59 7.61
CA SER A 482 17.98 2.54 7.68
C SER A 482 17.36 3.67 8.52
N THR A 483 18.15 4.62 9.04
CA THR A 483 17.66 5.73 9.87
C THR A 483 17.15 6.89 9.01
N LEU A 484 15.92 7.33 9.28
CA LEU A 484 15.38 8.60 8.80
C LEU A 484 15.72 9.71 9.78
N ASN A 485 16.33 10.79 9.31
CA ASN A 485 16.62 12.00 10.08
C ASN A 485 15.54 13.06 9.84
N LYS A 486 15.47 14.11 10.68
CA LYS A 486 14.47 15.20 10.57
C LYS A 486 14.25 15.70 9.13
N GLY A 487 15.32 16.03 8.40
CA GLY A 487 15.24 16.50 7.01
C GLY A 487 14.71 15.48 6.00
N HIS A 488 14.81 14.18 6.29
CA HIS A 488 14.37 13.10 5.38
C HIS A 488 12.85 12.95 5.37
N TRP A 489 12.15 13.34 6.44
CA TRP A 489 10.72 13.06 6.60
C TRP A 489 9.81 13.81 5.64
N SER A 490 10.06 15.11 5.44
CA SER A 490 9.32 15.91 4.44
C SER A 490 9.47 15.34 3.01
N ILE A 491 10.62 14.73 2.71
CA ILE A 491 10.88 14.05 1.45
C ILE A 491 10.10 12.72 1.40
N VAL A 492 10.36 11.80 2.33
CA VAL A 492 9.81 10.44 2.33
C VAL A 492 8.28 10.45 2.38
N LEU A 493 7.65 11.34 3.16
CA LEU A 493 6.20 11.44 3.22
C LEU A 493 5.59 12.10 1.97
N SER A 494 6.24 13.12 1.39
CA SER A 494 5.76 13.78 0.15
C SER A 494 5.86 12.84 -1.07
N TYR A 495 6.96 12.08 -1.21
CA TYR A 495 7.08 11.09 -2.28
C TYR A 495 6.32 9.80 -2.02
N GLY A 496 6.22 9.34 -0.76
CA GLY A 496 5.38 8.22 -0.37
C GLY A 496 3.90 8.49 -0.68
N ALA A 497 3.41 9.70 -0.41
CA ALA A 497 2.10 10.16 -0.85
C ALA A 497 1.93 10.09 -2.37
N ARG A 498 2.88 10.63 -3.15
CA ARG A 498 2.84 10.60 -4.63
C ARG A 498 2.80 9.17 -5.19
N VAL A 499 3.70 8.29 -4.72
CA VAL A 499 3.73 6.88 -5.15
C VAL A 499 2.45 6.13 -4.75
N TYR A 500 1.88 6.43 -3.58
CA TYR A 500 0.60 5.86 -3.17
C TYR A 500 -0.56 6.38 -4.04
N THR A 501 -0.55 7.65 -4.44
CA THR A 501 -1.54 8.18 -5.38
C THR A 501 -1.39 7.63 -6.79
N ASP A 502 -0.18 7.36 -7.30
CA ASP A 502 -0.01 6.67 -8.59
C ASP A 502 -0.57 5.24 -8.53
N PHE A 503 -0.40 4.53 -7.40
CA PHE A 503 -1.03 3.22 -7.17
C PHE A 503 -2.57 3.30 -7.09
N LEU A 504 -3.12 4.30 -6.39
CA LEU A 504 -4.57 4.51 -6.35
C LEU A 504 -5.12 4.93 -7.71
N TYR A 505 -4.40 5.73 -8.49
CA TYR A 505 -4.77 6.11 -9.84
C TYR A 505 -4.84 4.87 -10.74
N TYR A 506 -3.85 3.98 -10.65
CA TYR A 506 -3.94 2.65 -11.28
C TYR A 506 -5.18 1.89 -10.81
N LYS A 507 -5.43 1.80 -9.50
CA LYS A 507 -6.59 1.06 -8.95
C LYS A 507 -7.93 1.59 -9.49
N TYR A 508 -8.12 2.90 -9.61
CA TYR A 508 -9.40 3.51 -9.97
C TYR A 508 -9.60 3.71 -11.48
N PHE A 509 -8.54 4.00 -12.25
CA PHE A 509 -8.67 4.44 -13.64
C PHE A 509 -8.08 3.46 -14.67
N LEU A 510 -7.36 2.42 -14.24
CA LEU A 510 -6.62 1.48 -15.11
C LEU A 510 -6.74 0.00 -14.73
N LYS A 511 -7.11 -0.34 -13.50
CA LYS A 511 -7.39 -1.72 -13.09
C LYS A 511 -8.76 -2.14 -13.60
N ASP A 512 -8.86 -3.38 -14.10
CA ASP A 512 -10.08 -4.02 -14.61
C ASP A 512 -10.76 -3.27 -15.79
N VAL A 513 -10.10 -2.27 -16.40
CA VAL A 513 -10.62 -1.51 -17.54
C VAL A 513 -10.40 -2.20 -18.87
N THR A 514 -11.18 -1.79 -19.87
CA THR A 514 -11.08 -2.27 -21.25
C THR A 514 -10.11 -1.40 -22.07
N TRP A 515 -8.93 -1.95 -22.36
CA TRP A 515 -7.82 -1.32 -23.12
C TRP A 515 -8.11 -1.07 -24.62
N ASP A 516 -9.37 -0.92 -24.98
CA ASP A 516 -9.86 -0.73 -26.34
C ASP A 516 -10.62 0.61 -26.51
N LYS A 517 -10.89 1.33 -25.42
CA LYS A 517 -11.47 2.67 -25.39
C LYS A 517 -10.38 3.76 -25.30
N PRO A 518 -10.63 4.98 -25.81
CA PRO A 518 -9.67 6.10 -25.71
C PRO A 518 -9.31 6.51 -24.27
N GLU A 519 -10.28 6.45 -23.35
CA GLU A 519 -10.16 6.94 -21.98
C GLU A 519 -9.06 6.20 -21.17
N PRO A 520 -9.06 4.85 -21.04
CA PRO A 520 -7.95 4.11 -20.41
C PRO A 520 -6.57 4.40 -20.98
N VAL A 521 -6.44 4.65 -22.30
CA VAL A 521 -5.15 4.99 -22.92
C VAL A 521 -4.72 6.40 -22.53
N GLY A 522 -5.66 7.34 -22.44
CA GLY A 522 -5.43 8.67 -21.87
C GLY A 522 -5.01 8.61 -20.40
N ASN A 523 -5.73 7.85 -19.58
CA ASN A 523 -5.41 7.62 -18.17
C ASN A 523 -4.01 7.02 -18.00
N LEU A 524 -3.60 6.07 -18.86
CA LEU A 524 -2.25 5.51 -18.83
C LEU A 524 -1.18 6.55 -19.18
N SER A 525 -1.45 7.44 -20.13
CA SER A 525 -0.55 8.54 -20.46
C SER A 525 -0.41 9.56 -19.32
N VAL A 526 -1.48 9.81 -18.56
CA VAL A 526 -1.43 10.62 -17.32
C VAL A 526 -0.55 9.93 -16.27
N MET A 527 -0.84 8.68 -15.92
CA MET A 527 -0.09 7.92 -14.92
C MET A 527 1.41 7.81 -15.28
N VAL A 528 1.73 7.44 -16.53
CA VAL A 528 3.12 7.33 -17.01
C VAL A 528 3.86 8.66 -16.86
N ASN A 529 3.23 9.79 -17.21
CA ASN A 529 3.86 11.10 -17.04
C ASN A 529 4.00 11.50 -15.55
N GLN A 530 3.05 11.15 -14.68
CA GLN A 530 3.16 11.35 -13.23
C GLN A 530 4.33 10.56 -12.64
N THR A 531 4.43 9.26 -12.94
CA THR A 531 5.53 8.41 -12.47
C THR A 531 6.90 8.86 -13.00
N LEU A 532 6.99 9.28 -14.27
CA LEU A 532 8.24 9.84 -14.83
C LEU A 532 8.64 11.17 -14.17
N ASN A 533 7.66 11.98 -13.74
CA ASN A 533 7.93 13.18 -12.95
C ASN A 533 8.39 12.83 -11.53
N ILE A 534 7.79 11.83 -10.86
CA ILE A 534 8.27 11.32 -9.56
C ILE A 534 9.73 10.90 -9.65
N LEU A 535 10.11 10.12 -10.67
CA LEU A 535 11.50 9.69 -10.87
C LEU A 535 12.46 10.87 -11.11
N LYS A 536 12.04 11.86 -11.90
CA LYS A 536 12.84 13.07 -12.19
C LYS A 536 13.04 13.96 -10.97
N ASP A 537 12.02 14.08 -10.12
CA ASP A 537 12.07 14.88 -8.90
C ASP A 537 12.88 14.15 -7.79
N LEU A 538 12.73 12.83 -7.67
CA LEU A 538 13.54 11.99 -6.78
C LEU A 538 15.03 12.04 -7.12
N MET A 539 15.37 12.13 -8.41
CA MET A 539 16.77 12.33 -8.82
C MET A 539 17.33 13.67 -8.37
N GLN A 540 16.55 14.77 -8.44
CA GLN A 540 16.99 16.10 -7.94
C GLN A 540 17.23 16.14 -6.43
N VAL A 541 16.70 15.16 -5.69
CA VAL A 541 16.91 14.98 -4.25
C VAL A 541 18.14 14.08 -3.95
N LYS A 542 18.57 13.24 -4.90
CA LYS A 542 19.71 12.33 -4.73
C LYS A 542 21.03 13.03 -5.06
N ASP A 543 22.02 12.84 -4.18
CA ASP A 543 23.40 13.26 -4.43
C ASP A 543 23.92 12.75 -5.79
N GLY A 544 24.24 13.69 -6.67
CA GLY A 544 24.71 13.43 -8.04
C GLY A 544 23.64 13.45 -9.14
N ASN A 545 22.36 13.70 -8.82
CA ASN A 545 21.26 13.91 -9.78
C ASN A 545 20.97 12.74 -10.77
N GLN A 546 21.36 11.51 -10.43
CA GLN A 546 21.20 10.32 -11.28
C GLN A 546 21.14 9.02 -10.46
N PHE A 547 20.44 7.99 -10.94
CA PHE A 547 20.49 6.64 -10.36
C PHE A 547 21.50 5.78 -11.11
N THR A 548 22.62 5.43 -10.48
CA THR A 548 23.66 4.59 -11.09
C THR A 548 23.16 3.18 -11.37
N ARG A 549 23.80 2.44 -12.28
CA ARG A 549 23.51 1.00 -12.48
C ARG A 549 23.60 0.19 -11.18
N LYS A 550 24.42 0.60 -10.19
CA LYS A 550 24.47 -0.02 -8.86
C LYS A 550 23.21 0.27 -8.04
N ASP A 551 22.73 1.51 -8.04
CA ASP A 551 21.45 1.87 -7.39
C ASP A 551 20.30 1.04 -7.99
N LEU A 552 20.22 0.99 -9.32
CA LEU A 552 19.17 0.26 -10.06
C LEU A 552 19.26 -1.27 -9.84
N SER A 553 20.47 -1.83 -9.75
CA SER A 553 20.71 -3.26 -9.46
C SER A 553 20.17 -3.68 -8.09
N VAL A 554 20.33 -2.84 -7.07
CA VAL A 554 19.78 -3.07 -5.72
C VAL A 554 18.25 -3.10 -5.76
N ILE A 555 17.61 -2.09 -6.36
CA ILE A 555 16.14 -2.05 -6.48
C ILE A 555 15.62 -3.22 -7.33
N GLY A 556 16.34 -3.59 -8.40
CA GLY A 556 16.03 -4.77 -9.21
C GLY A 556 16.04 -6.08 -8.41
N LYS A 557 17.02 -6.25 -7.52
CA LYS A 557 17.09 -7.41 -6.61
C LYS A 557 15.87 -7.51 -5.69
N ASP A 558 15.41 -6.39 -5.17
CA ASP A 558 14.21 -6.35 -4.33
C ASP A 558 12.97 -6.70 -5.15
N ILE A 559 12.82 -6.14 -6.36
CA ILE A 559 11.72 -6.46 -7.28
C ILE A 559 11.66 -7.96 -7.61
N LEU A 560 12.82 -8.61 -7.81
CA LEU A 560 12.91 -10.08 -7.96
C LEU A 560 12.50 -10.81 -6.67
N THR A 561 12.97 -10.35 -5.51
CA THR A 561 12.68 -10.94 -4.19
C THR A 561 11.20 -10.82 -3.80
N LEU A 562 10.46 -9.87 -4.40
CA LEU A 562 9.04 -9.65 -4.14
C LEU A 562 8.08 -10.48 -5.04
N ASP A 563 8.61 -11.29 -5.96
CA ASP A 563 7.88 -12.00 -7.05
C ASP A 563 7.17 -11.05 -8.05
N ILE A 564 7.71 -9.85 -8.30
CA ILE A 564 7.09 -8.86 -9.21
C ILE A 564 7.43 -9.13 -10.69
N LEU A 565 8.58 -9.76 -10.97
CA LEU A 565 9.01 -10.13 -12.32
C LEU A 565 8.73 -11.61 -12.64
N PRO A 566 8.64 -12.00 -13.93
CA PRO A 566 8.43 -13.39 -14.33
C PRO A 566 9.47 -14.36 -13.76
N LYS A 567 8.98 -15.49 -13.24
CA LYS A 567 9.81 -16.58 -12.69
C LYS A 567 10.67 -17.16 -13.81
N GLY A 568 11.98 -16.97 -13.68
CA GLY A 568 12.99 -17.36 -14.69
C GLY A 568 14.09 -16.31 -14.81
N ILE A 569 13.73 -15.02 -14.70
CA ILE A 569 14.70 -13.91 -14.69
C ILE A 569 15.49 -13.91 -13.37
N ASP A 570 16.81 -13.93 -13.45
CA ASP A 570 17.72 -13.77 -12.31
C ASP A 570 18.36 -12.37 -12.25
N GLN A 571 19.18 -12.13 -11.22
CA GLN A 571 19.92 -10.86 -11.08
C GLN A 571 20.85 -10.60 -12.26
N THR A 572 21.47 -11.64 -12.83
CA THR A 572 22.42 -11.54 -13.95
C THR A 572 21.73 -11.01 -15.20
N ALA A 573 20.56 -11.55 -15.55
CA ALA A 573 19.75 -11.04 -16.65
C ALA A 573 19.22 -9.63 -16.34
N LEU A 574 18.77 -9.36 -15.11
CA LEU A 574 18.23 -8.05 -14.75
C LEU A 574 19.30 -6.93 -14.79
N ASP A 575 20.50 -7.17 -14.26
CA ASP A 575 21.64 -6.25 -14.34
C ASP A 575 22.08 -5.98 -15.79
N GLN A 576 21.82 -6.94 -16.68
CA GLN A 576 22.09 -6.89 -18.11
C GLN A 576 20.95 -6.20 -18.90
N VAL A 577 19.67 -6.39 -18.55
CA VAL A 577 18.56 -5.53 -19.02
C VAL A 577 18.86 -4.08 -18.64
N VAL A 578 19.18 -3.83 -17.37
CA VAL A 578 19.51 -2.49 -16.86
C VAL A 578 20.73 -1.91 -17.57
N LYS A 579 21.74 -2.71 -17.94
CA LYS A 579 22.86 -2.27 -18.80
C LYS A 579 22.35 -1.73 -20.14
N VAL A 580 21.61 -2.54 -20.90
CA VAL A 580 21.15 -2.20 -22.25
C VAL A 580 20.14 -1.04 -22.22
N VAL A 581 19.21 -1.05 -21.28
CA VAL A 581 18.23 0.03 -21.14
C VAL A 581 18.92 1.35 -20.83
N VAL A 582 19.85 1.40 -19.88
CA VAL A 582 20.52 2.65 -19.47
C VAL A 582 21.57 3.13 -20.48
N ASN A 583 22.27 2.24 -21.19
CA ASN A 583 23.38 2.60 -22.08
C ASN A 583 23.02 2.63 -23.58
N ASN A 584 21.91 2.01 -23.99
CA ASN A 584 21.52 1.92 -25.40
C ASN A 584 20.12 2.51 -25.66
N VAL A 585 19.13 2.14 -24.86
CA VAL A 585 17.71 2.55 -25.09
C VAL A 585 17.45 3.97 -24.61
N LEU A 586 17.86 4.31 -23.39
CA LEU A 586 17.61 5.59 -22.73
C LEU A 586 18.77 6.59 -22.89
N VAL A 587 19.40 6.54 -24.07
CA VAL A 587 20.44 7.48 -24.50
C VAL A 587 19.98 8.07 -25.84
N GLU A 588 20.07 9.39 -25.98
CA GLU A 588 19.82 10.03 -27.28
C GLU A 588 20.77 9.42 -28.34
N PRO A 589 20.29 8.91 -29.49
CA PRO A 589 21.14 8.20 -30.45
C PRO A 589 22.39 9.00 -30.86
N LYS A 590 22.27 10.32 -31.01
CA LYS A 590 23.39 11.23 -31.29
C LYS A 590 24.48 11.21 -30.22
N LYS A 591 24.10 11.14 -28.93
CA LYS A 591 25.05 11.02 -27.81
C LYS A 591 25.66 9.62 -27.75
N ARG A 592 24.85 8.57 -27.96
CA ARG A 592 25.31 7.17 -28.01
C ARG A 592 26.33 6.93 -29.12
N ILE A 593 26.06 7.41 -30.33
CA ILE A 593 26.96 7.28 -31.50
C ILE A 593 28.25 8.09 -31.29
N ALA A 594 28.19 9.23 -30.57
CA ALA A 594 29.36 9.96 -30.10
C ALA A 594 30.12 9.29 -28.93
N GLY A 595 29.80 8.03 -28.58
CA GLY A 595 30.49 7.26 -27.55
C GLY A 595 30.02 7.50 -26.11
N SER A 596 28.89 8.17 -25.90
CA SER A 596 28.34 8.38 -24.55
C SER A 596 27.72 7.10 -23.99
N VAL A 597 28.21 6.64 -22.84
CA VAL A 597 27.74 5.44 -22.13
C VAL A 597 27.45 5.83 -20.66
N PRO A 598 26.25 6.34 -20.33
CA PRO A 598 26.00 7.00 -19.05
C PRO A 598 26.18 6.13 -17.80
N ASN A 599 25.86 4.83 -17.88
CA ASN A 599 25.84 3.89 -16.75
C ASN A 599 25.01 4.36 -15.53
N ALA A 600 24.11 5.32 -15.74
CA ALA A 600 23.15 5.82 -14.76
C ALA A 600 21.89 6.34 -15.49
N LEU A 601 20.72 6.14 -14.90
CA LEU A 601 19.49 6.83 -15.30
C LEU A 601 19.62 8.29 -14.89
N ASN A 602 19.68 9.19 -15.87
CA ASN A 602 19.82 10.63 -15.67
C ASN A 602 18.63 11.40 -16.30
N ALA A 603 18.65 12.74 -16.23
CA ALA A 603 17.54 13.56 -16.69
C ALA A 603 17.24 13.38 -18.18
N ASP A 604 18.27 13.28 -19.03
CA ASP A 604 18.11 13.02 -20.47
C ASP A 604 17.45 11.64 -20.70
N SER A 605 17.84 10.62 -19.92
CA SER A 605 17.25 9.29 -20.01
C SER A 605 15.74 9.26 -19.71
N ILE A 606 15.28 10.11 -18.78
CA ILE A 606 13.83 10.27 -18.51
C ILE A 606 13.13 11.00 -19.67
N GLU A 607 13.75 12.00 -20.28
CA GLU A 607 13.16 12.67 -21.46
C GLU A 607 13.11 11.75 -22.69
N VAL A 608 14.12 10.89 -22.89
CA VAL A 608 14.10 9.84 -23.93
C VAL A 608 12.99 8.83 -23.64
N LEU A 609 12.85 8.35 -22.40
CA LEU A 609 11.78 7.42 -22.03
C LEU A 609 10.39 8.04 -22.25
N ARG A 610 10.20 9.30 -21.83
CA ARG A 610 8.95 10.05 -22.07
C ARG A 610 8.64 10.17 -23.56
N LYS A 611 9.64 10.50 -24.39
CA LYS A 611 9.47 10.64 -25.84
C LYS A 611 8.98 9.35 -26.49
N GLU A 612 9.64 8.22 -26.23
CA GLU A 612 9.27 6.97 -26.90
C GLU A 612 7.95 6.39 -26.37
N LEU A 613 7.65 6.52 -25.07
CA LEU A 613 6.35 6.16 -24.52
C LEU A 613 5.22 7.02 -25.09
N GLN A 614 5.42 8.34 -25.28
CA GLN A 614 4.39 9.19 -25.89
C GLN A 614 4.18 8.84 -27.38
N VAL A 615 5.23 8.47 -28.11
CA VAL A 615 5.12 7.96 -29.51
C VAL A 615 4.31 6.67 -29.59
N TYR A 616 4.36 5.80 -28.58
CA TYR A 616 3.49 4.61 -28.50
C TYR A 616 2.06 4.97 -28.07
N LEU A 617 1.90 5.78 -27.01
CA LEU A 617 0.61 6.07 -26.39
C LEU A 617 -0.29 7.00 -27.21
N ASP A 618 0.26 7.99 -27.90
CA ASP A 618 -0.54 8.87 -28.77
C ASP A 618 -1.09 8.10 -29.98
N ALA A 619 -0.31 7.15 -30.50
CA ALA A 619 -0.71 6.24 -31.57
C ALA A 619 -1.76 5.22 -31.10
N GLU A 620 -1.60 4.69 -29.89
CA GLU A 620 -2.57 3.80 -29.25
C GLU A 620 -3.91 4.54 -29.02
N LEU A 621 -3.84 5.81 -28.62
CA LEU A 621 -5.01 6.70 -28.46
C LEU A 621 -5.66 7.04 -29.80
N PHE A 622 -4.88 7.21 -30.87
CA PHE A 622 -5.39 7.37 -32.24
C PHE A 622 -6.12 6.12 -32.72
N ILE A 623 -5.54 4.92 -32.51
CA ILE A 623 -6.17 3.64 -32.84
C ILE A 623 -7.45 3.43 -32.02
N ALA A 624 -7.42 3.67 -30.71
CA ALA A 624 -8.59 3.53 -29.85
C ALA A 624 -9.75 4.46 -30.24
N LYS A 625 -9.45 5.68 -30.73
CA LYS A 625 -10.45 6.61 -31.28
C LYS A 625 -10.98 6.17 -32.64
N LEU A 626 -10.10 5.71 -33.54
CA LEU A 626 -10.46 5.20 -34.86
C LEU A 626 -11.38 3.97 -34.79
N SER A 627 -11.12 3.09 -33.82
CA SER A 627 -11.78 1.78 -33.67
C SER A 627 -12.74 1.69 -32.48
N GLN A 628 -13.20 2.84 -31.96
CA GLN A 628 -14.06 2.89 -30.78
C GLN A 628 -15.35 2.08 -30.97
N ASP A 629 -16.03 2.27 -32.10
CA ASP A 629 -17.34 1.68 -32.40
C ASP A 629 -17.27 0.39 -33.26
N TRP A 630 -16.06 -0.09 -33.58
CA TRP A 630 -15.84 -1.27 -34.41
C TRP A 630 -16.17 -2.58 -33.69
N LYS A 631 -16.84 -3.51 -34.38
CA LYS A 631 -16.96 -4.90 -33.95
C LYS A 631 -15.60 -5.63 -34.04
N PRO A 632 -15.39 -6.76 -33.33
CA PRO A 632 -14.08 -7.43 -33.28
C PRO A 632 -13.46 -7.82 -34.65
N ASN A 633 -14.30 -8.09 -35.65
CA ASN A 633 -13.88 -8.45 -37.02
C ASN A 633 -14.05 -7.30 -38.02
N GLU A 634 -14.37 -6.10 -37.54
CA GLU A 634 -14.54 -4.88 -38.34
C GLU A 634 -13.21 -4.11 -38.36
N GLY A 635 -12.96 -3.38 -39.44
CA GLY A 635 -11.68 -2.73 -39.67
C GLY A 635 -11.62 -1.95 -40.97
N ILE A 636 -10.52 -1.23 -41.14
CA ILE A 636 -10.22 -0.34 -42.27
C ILE A 636 -9.38 -1.07 -43.33
N THR A 637 -9.59 -0.84 -44.63
CA THR A 637 -8.72 -1.45 -45.66
C THR A 637 -7.31 -0.85 -45.59
N PRO A 638 -6.26 -1.52 -46.12
CA PRO A 638 -4.92 -0.96 -46.16
C PRO A 638 -4.85 0.40 -46.88
N ASP A 639 -5.52 0.53 -48.02
CA ASP A 639 -5.54 1.77 -48.82
C ASP A 639 -6.27 2.90 -48.08
N ASP A 640 -7.45 2.63 -47.51
CA ASP A 640 -8.19 3.59 -46.67
C ASP A 640 -7.37 4.03 -45.45
N PHE A 641 -6.56 3.12 -44.87
CA PHE A 641 -5.70 3.42 -43.74
C PHE A 641 -4.52 4.30 -44.13
N VAL A 642 -3.88 4.05 -45.29
CA VAL A 642 -2.85 4.92 -45.87
C VAL A 642 -3.39 6.33 -46.12
N ASP A 643 -4.59 6.46 -46.68
CA ASP A 643 -5.22 7.77 -46.90
C ASP A 643 -5.58 8.46 -45.58
N LEU A 644 -6.10 7.72 -44.59
CA LEU A 644 -6.41 8.24 -43.26
C LEU A 644 -5.18 8.79 -42.55
N ILE A 645 -4.07 8.05 -42.47
CA ILE A 645 -2.84 8.49 -41.80
C ILE A 645 -2.11 9.59 -42.59
N THR A 646 -2.22 9.58 -43.93
CA THR A 646 -1.71 10.64 -44.82
C THR A 646 -2.52 11.94 -44.70
N LYS A 647 -3.80 11.86 -44.33
CA LYS A 647 -4.64 13.01 -43.97
C LYS A 647 -4.38 13.47 -42.54
N ALA A 648 -4.25 12.53 -41.60
CA ALA A 648 -4.02 12.82 -40.19
C ALA A 648 -2.66 13.50 -39.94
N SER A 649 -1.58 13.05 -40.57
CA SER A 649 -0.23 13.61 -40.42
C SER A 649 -0.09 15.07 -40.90
N LYS A 650 -1.05 15.56 -41.69
CA LYS A 650 -1.13 16.97 -42.15
C LYS A 650 -1.86 17.89 -41.14
N SER A 651 -2.39 17.33 -40.05
CA SER A 651 -3.06 18.08 -38.98
C SER A 651 -2.06 18.85 -38.12
N LYS A 652 -2.26 20.17 -38.01
CA LYS A 652 -1.50 21.05 -37.11
C LYS A 652 -1.86 20.86 -35.63
N ASN A 653 -2.93 20.13 -35.32
CA ASN A 653 -3.41 19.92 -33.95
C ASN A 653 -2.84 18.64 -33.31
N ASN A 654 -2.06 17.86 -34.06
CA ASN A 654 -1.42 16.64 -33.55
C ASN A 654 -0.18 16.99 -32.72
N SER A 655 0.14 16.14 -31.74
CA SER A 655 1.44 16.16 -31.09
C SER A 655 2.56 15.78 -32.08
N ALA A 656 3.80 16.18 -31.78
CA ALA A 656 4.97 15.72 -32.51
C ALA A 656 5.15 14.19 -32.42
N ALA A 657 4.76 13.59 -31.29
CA ALA A 657 4.83 12.15 -31.07
C ALA A 657 3.82 11.35 -31.92
N LEU A 658 2.59 11.87 -32.09
CA LEU A 658 1.60 11.30 -33.00
C LEU A 658 2.05 11.43 -34.46
N ASN A 659 2.58 12.58 -34.87
CA ASN A 659 3.05 12.77 -36.26
C ASN A 659 4.22 11.86 -36.62
N GLU A 660 5.13 11.59 -35.68
CA GLU A 660 6.18 10.57 -35.83
C GLU A 660 5.57 9.17 -36.02
N ALA A 661 4.62 8.76 -35.18
CA ALA A 661 3.96 7.46 -35.31
C ALA A 661 3.15 7.31 -36.60
N LEU A 662 2.51 8.39 -37.09
CA LEU A 662 1.78 8.39 -38.36
C LEU A 662 2.74 8.29 -39.56
N LYS A 663 3.96 8.84 -39.48
CA LYS A 663 5.03 8.60 -40.47
C LYS A 663 5.42 7.11 -40.50
N GLU A 664 5.57 6.49 -39.32
CA GLU A 664 5.89 5.06 -39.22
C GLU A 664 4.77 4.16 -39.76
N PHE A 665 3.50 4.41 -39.42
CA PHE A 665 2.39 3.66 -40.01
C PHE A 665 2.30 3.82 -41.54
N ALA A 666 2.64 5.00 -42.08
CA ALA A 666 2.66 5.21 -43.53
C ALA A 666 3.76 4.41 -44.24
N LEU A 667 4.89 4.13 -43.56
CA LEU A 667 5.88 3.17 -44.06
C LEU A 667 5.34 1.73 -44.01
N MET A 668 4.66 1.34 -42.94
CA MET A 668 4.20 -0.04 -42.73
C MET A 668 2.98 -0.46 -43.56
N ALA A 669 2.05 0.46 -43.83
CA ALA A 669 0.81 0.14 -44.52
C ALA A 669 0.94 0.06 -46.05
N ASN A 670 2.05 0.57 -46.62
CA ASN A 670 2.31 0.62 -48.05
C ASN A 670 2.90 -0.70 -48.59
N THR A 671 2.15 -1.80 -48.47
CA THR A 671 2.60 -3.15 -48.89
C THR A 671 1.50 -3.96 -49.57
N SER A 672 1.88 -4.86 -50.47
CA SER A 672 0.95 -5.83 -51.09
C SER A 672 0.55 -6.99 -50.16
N SER A 673 1.12 -7.06 -48.96
CA SER A 673 0.93 -8.17 -48.02
C SER A 673 0.88 -7.64 -46.57
N PRO A 674 -0.17 -6.87 -46.20
CA PRO A 674 -0.26 -6.19 -44.91
C PRO A 674 -0.26 -7.16 -43.73
N LEU A 675 0.51 -6.84 -42.67
CA LEU A 675 0.50 -7.62 -41.43
C LEU A 675 -0.80 -7.39 -40.65
N ILE A 676 -1.76 -8.29 -40.87
CA ILE A 676 -3.05 -8.33 -40.21
C ILE A 676 -3.15 -9.61 -39.40
N VAL A 677 -3.35 -9.50 -38.08
CA VAL A 677 -3.58 -10.65 -37.20
C VAL A 677 -5.06 -10.94 -36.96
N ASP A 678 -5.38 -12.22 -36.73
CA ASP A 678 -6.69 -12.72 -36.31
C ASP A 678 -6.99 -12.46 -34.81
N SER A 679 -8.16 -12.94 -34.35
CA SER A 679 -8.62 -12.82 -32.96
C SER A 679 -7.66 -13.45 -31.94
N GLU A 680 -6.92 -14.49 -32.32
CA GLU A 680 -5.97 -15.18 -31.44
C GLU A 680 -4.59 -14.48 -31.46
N GLY A 681 -4.24 -13.78 -32.53
CA GLY A 681 -2.98 -13.03 -32.68
C GLY A 681 -2.02 -13.67 -33.67
N ARG A 682 -2.56 -14.40 -34.66
CA ARG A 682 -1.82 -15.09 -35.71
C ARG A 682 -1.97 -14.31 -37.01
N LEU A 683 -0.90 -14.20 -37.78
CA LEU A 683 -0.93 -13.49 -39.06
C LEU A 683 -1.85 -14.18 -40.07
N ILE A 684 -2.62 -13.36 -40.78
CA ILE A 684 -3.39 -13.75 -41.95
C ILE A 684 -2.52 -13.50 -43.18
N ILE A 685 -2.01 -14.58 -43.79
CA ILE A 685 -1.11 -14.52 -44.95
C ILE A 685 -1.85 -15.09 -46.15
N SER A 686 -2.23 -14.22 -47.09
CA SER A 686 -2.94 -14.59 -48.32
C SER A 686 -2.69 -13.55 -49.43
N ASN A 687 -2.59 -14.03 -50.67
CA ASN A 687 -2.69 -13.20 -51.89
C ASN A 687 -4.12 -13.15 -52.47
N ARG A 688 -5.09 -13.85 -51.87
CA ARG A 688 -6.46 -14.02 -52.41
C ARG A 688 -7.53 -13.33 -51.58
N VAL A 689 -7.39 -13.37 -50.26
CA VAL A 689 -8.34 -12.76 -49.33
C VAL A 689 -7.86 -11.35 -49.00
N SER A 690 -8.59 -10.34 -49.48
CA SER A 690 -8.43 -8.98 -48.95
C SER A 690 -8.97 -8.96 -47.52
N VAL A 691 -8.12 -8.57 -46.57
CA VAL A 691 -8.48 -8.40 -45.16
C VAL A 691 -8.23 -6.96 -44.73
N SER A 692 -9.08 -6.47 -43.83
CA SER A 692 -8.97 -5.14 -43.23
C SER A 692 -8.14 -5.18 -41.95
N TYR A 693 -7.44 -4.08 -41.65
CA TYR A 693 -6.83 -3.86 -40.35
C TYR A 693 -7.91 -3.73 -39.27
N THR A 694 -8.11 -4.80 -38.49
CA THR A 694 -9.01 -4.79 -37.34
C THR A 694 -8.41 -3.99 -36.17
N LYS A 695 -9.23 -3.74 -35.14
CA LYS A 695 -8.80 -3.17 -33.86
C LYS A 695 -7.59 -3.91 -33.24
N LYS A 696 -7.57 -5.25 -33.28
CA LYS A 696 -6.44 -6.04 -32.78
C LYS A 696 -5.23 -5.94 -33.72
N SER A 697 -5.45 -5.93 -35.02
CA SER A 697 -4.39 -5.81 -36.03
C SER A 697 -3.64 -4.48 -35.93
N LEU A 698 -4.34 -3.36 -35.74
CA LEU A 698 -3.73 -2.05 -35.53
C LEU A 698 -2.94 -1.97 -34.21
N LYS A 699 -3.49 -2.50 -33.11
CA LYS A 699 -2.79 -2.55 -31.81
C LYS A 699 -1.52 -3.40 -31.88
N GLN A 700 -1.56 -4.54 -32.58
CA GLN A 700 -0.37 -5.37 -32.80
C GLN A 700 0.69 -4.62 -33.61
N LEU A 701 0.31 -4.01 -34.74
CA LEU A 701 1.22 -3.20 -35.56
C LEU A 701 1.81 -2.00 -34.78
N ASN A 702 1.05 -1.42 -33.84
CA ASN A 702 1.51 -0.36 -32.96
C ASN A 702 2.59 -0.82 -31.96
N LEU A 703 2.48 -2.06 -31.47
CA LEU A 703 3.49 -2.69 -30.62
C LEU A 703 4.73 -3.08 -31.43
N ASP A 704 4.54 -3.72 -32.59
CA ASP A 704 5.61 -4.22 -33.44
C ASP A 704 6.52 -3.08 -33.93
N ARG A 705 5.92 -1.97 -34.43
CA ARG A 705 6.67 -0.79 -34.88
C ARG A 705 7.45 -0.15 -33.72
N ALA A 706 6.91 -0.17 -32.51
CA ALA A 706 7.53 0.47 -31.35
C ALA A 706 8.73 -0.34 -30.84
N ILE A 707 8.62 -1.67 -30.84
CA ILE A 707 9.75 -2.59 -30.58
C ILE A 707 10.84 -2.37 -31.64
N ALA A 708 10.47 -2.32 -32.92
CA ALA A 708 11.43 -2.11 -34.02
C ALA A 708 12.13 -0.75 -33.92
N ARG A 709 11.37 0.33 -33.70
CA ARG A 709 11.88 1.68 -33.45
C ARG A 709 12.90 1.71 -32.32
N ILE A 710 12.56 1.11 -31.18
CA ILE A 710 13.43 1.04 -30.00
C ILE A 710 14.72 0.27 -30.32
N ALA A 711 14.63 -0.91 -30.94
CA ALA A 711 15.79 -1.72 -31.30
C ALA A 711 16.74 -0.99 -32.26
N ILE A 712 16.22 -0.46 -33.37
CA ILE A 712 17.01 0.28 -34.38
C ILE A 712 17.70 1.49 -33.72
N ARG A 713 16.96 2.29 -32.94
CA ARG A 713 17.53 3.45 -32.25
C ARG A 713 18.52 3.12 -31.14
N SER A 714 18.49 1.91 -30.59
CA SER A 714 19.40 1.44 -29.54
C SER A 714 20.73 0.90 -30.09
N PHE A 715 20.73 0.36 -31.30
CA PHE A 715 21.88 -0.40 -31.84
C PHE A 715 22.46 0.12 -33.16
N ALA A 716 21.72 0.88 -33.98
CA ALA A 716 22.29 1.49 -35.18
C ALA A 716 23.39 2.51 -34.83
N THR A 717 24.51 2.47 -35.56
CA THR A 717 25.75 3.26 -35.34
C THR A 717 25.80 4.54 -36.16
N ASP A 718 24.72 4.85 -36.87
CA ASP A 718 24.62 5.89 -37.89
C ASP A 718 23.33 6.68 -37.63
N MET A 719 23.41 8.01 -37.71
CA MET A 719 22.26 8.89 -37.48
C MET A 719 21.31 8.92 -38.67
N ASP A 720 21.82 8.83 -39.90
CA ASP A 720 21.02 9.03 -41.10
C ASP A 720 20.14 7.79 -41.34
N ARG A 721 20.69 6.58 -41.10
CA ARG A 721 19.89 5.32 -41.07
C ARG A 721 18.79 5.31 -39.99
N ILE A 722 18.92 6.12 -38.94
CA ILE A 722 17.92 6.28 -37.89
C ILE A 722 16.84 7.29 -38.26
N THR A 723 17.18 8.42 -38.91
CA THR A 723 16.18 9.44 -39.30
C THR A 723 15.38 9.06 -40.55
N ASP A 724 16.01 8.31 -41.44
CA ASP A 724 15.50 7.97 -42.76
C ASP A 724 15.00 6.52 -42.82
N TYR A 725 14.97 5.84 -41.66
CA TYR A 725 14.37 4.51 -41.43
C TYR A 725 15.06 3.34 -42.17
N SER A 726 16.25 3.56 -42.74
CA SER A 726 17.10 2.55 -43.40
C SER A 726 17.55 1.41 -42.49
N GLY A 727 17.46 1.58 -41.16
CA GLY A 727 17.51 0.48 -40.19
C GLY A 727 18.92 0.04 -39.76
N VAL A 728 19.06 -1.26 -39.49
CA VAL A 728 20.23 -1.87 -38.83
C VAL A 728 20.95 -2.86 -39.74
N THR A 729 22.26 -2.96 -39.62
CA THR A 729 23.10 -4.00 -40.25
C THR A 729 23.14 -5.29 -39.42
N LEU A 730 23.56 -6.39 -40.05
CA LEU A 730 23.79 -7.68 -39.37
C LEU A 730 24.65 -7.54 -38.10
N LYS A 731 25.73 -6.74 -38.14
CA LYS A 731 26.64 -6.54 -36.99
C LYS A 731 25.96 -5.86 -35.80
N GLU A 732 25.00 -4.97 -36.08
CA GLU A 732 24.26 -4.22 -35.06
C GLU A 732 23.18 -5.11 -34.42
N VAL A 733 22.53 -5.96 -35.22
CA VAL A 733 21.63 -7.02 -34.71
C VAL A 733 22.39 -8.08 -33.92
N GLN A 734 23.55 -8.54 -34.39
CA GLN A 734 24.46 -9.42 -33.66
C GLN A 734 24.86 -8.83 -32.30
N TYR A 735 25.23 -7.55 -32.27
CA TYR A 735 25.61 -6.88 -31.02
C TYR A 735 24.42 -6.80 -30.05
N GLY A 736 23.27 -6.29 -30.50
CA GLY A 736 22.07 -6.19 -29.66
C GLY A 736 21.53 -7.55 -29.19
N PHE A 737 21.59 -8.57 -30.03
CA PHE A 737 21.23 -9.94 -29.67
C PHE A 737 22.18 -10.51 -28.61
N ASN A 738 23.50 -10.37 -28.76
CA ASN A 738 24.46 -10.88 -27.78
C ASN A 738 24.33 -10.17 -26.42
N GLU A 739 24.04 -8.87 -26.41
CA GLU A 739 23.72 -8.12 -25.20
C GLU A 739 22.38 -8.57 -24.55
N LEU A 740 21.42 -9.11 -25.30
CA LEU A 740 20.13 -9.58 -24.76
C LEU A 740 20.03 -11.12 -24.57
N LYS A 741 21.00 -11.89 -25.07
CA LYS A 741 20.97 -13.36 -25.13
C LYS A 741 20.67 -14.03 -23.78
N VAL A 742 21.22 -13.52 -22.68
CA VAL A 742 21.00 -14.09 -21.32
C VAL A 742 19.51 -14.11 -20.96
N ILE A 743 18.77 -13.05 -21.33
CA ILE A 743 17.35 -12.89 -21.03
C ILE A 743 16.52 -13.86 -21.88
N PHE A 744 16.82 -13.99 -23.18
CA PHE A 744 16.13 -14.94 -24.05
C PHE A 744 16.31 -16.39 -23.59
N ILE A 745 17.49 -16.76 -23.05
CA ILE A 745 17.70 -18.08 -22.44
C ILE A 745 16.84 -18.26 -21.19
N GLN A 746 16.85 -17.30 -20.27
CA GLN A 746 16.13 -17.38 -19.01
C GLN A 746 14.60 -17.34 -19.16
N MET A 747 14.10 -16.75 -20.25
CA MET A 747 12.68 -16.77 -20.62
C MET A 747 12.26 -18.03 -21.40
N GLY A 748 13.16 -18.99 -21.64
CA GLY A 748 12.86 -20.20 -22.43
C GLY A 748 12.57 -19.92 -23.92
N LEU A 749 13.12 -18.81 -24.45
CA LEU A 749 12.94 -18.38 -25.84
C LEU A 749 14.14 -18.77 -26.74
N LEU A 750 15.23 -19.27 -26.14
CA LEU A 750 16.49 -19.57 -26.84
C LEU A 750 17.32 -20.62 -26.08
N ASP A 751 17.79 -21.67 -26.76
CA ASP A 751 18.79 -22.57 -26.18
C ASP A 751 20.15 -21.86 -25.97
N LYS A 752 20.79 -22.12 -24.83
CA LYS A 752 22.07 -21.52 -24.42
C LYS A 752 23.19 -21.65 -25.46
N THR A 753 23.22 -22.74 -26.22
CA THR A 753 24.26 -23.02 -27.23
C THR A 753 24.03 -22.24 -28.53
N ASN A 754 22.82 -21.76 -28.81
CA ASN A 754 22.50 -21.05 -30.04
C ASN A 754 23.20 -19.67 -30.06
N THR A 755 24.15 -19.50 -30.97
CA THR A 755 24.89 -18.25 -31.22
C THR A 755 24.43 -17.52 -32.48
N THR A 756 23.74 -18.20 -33.40
CA THR A 756 23.41 -17.72 -34.75
C THR A 756 21.99 -17.16 -34.89
N PHE A 757 21.17 -17.21 -33.84
CA PHE A 757 19.79 -16.71 -33.87
C PHE A 757 19.68 -15.25 -34.35
N GLY A 758 20.59 -14.36 -33.93
CA GLY A 758 20.63 -12.98 -34.43
C GLY A 758 20.82 -12.91 -35.95
N ASP A 759 21.74 -13.71 -36.49
CA ASP A 759 22.06 -13.79 -37.92
C ASP A 759 20.91 -14.39 -38.73
N SER A 760 20.28 -15.43 -38.20
CA SER A 760 19.10 -16.03 -38.82
C SER A 760 17.94 -15.04 -38.83
N ARG A 761 17.59 -14.43 -37.70
CA ARG A 761 16.54 -13.39 -37.63
C ARG A 761 16.82 -12.19 -38.54
N PHE A 762 18.07 -11.74 -38.66
CA PHE A 762 18.46 -10.69 -39.61
C PHE A 762 18.19 -11.11 -41.07
N ARG A 763 18.55 -12.34 -41.45
CA ARG A 763 18.26 -12.90 -42.78
C ARG A 763 16.76 -13.13 -42.99
N ASP A 764 16.03 -13.56 -41.97
CA ASP A 764 14.58 -13.76 -42.04
C ASP A 764 13.85 -12.43 -42.32
N ALA A 765 14.28 -11.33 -41.69
CA ALA A 765 13.79 -9.97 -42.01
C ALA A 765 13.99 -9.60 -43.49
N ASN A 766 15.17 -9.94 -44.04
CA ASN A 766 15.60 -9.64 -45.41
C ASN A 766 15.03 -10.55 -46.50
N LEU A 767 14.46 -11.70 -46.15
CA LEU A 767 14.08 -12.75 -47.11
C LEU A 767 12.62 -13.17 -47.04
N PHE A 768 11.94 -13.03 -45.89
CA PHE A 768 10.66 -13.68 -45.64
C PHE A 768 9.54 -12.77 -45.13
N THR A 769 9.77 -11.45 -45.09
CA THR A 769 8.77 -10.44 -44.67
C THR A 769 8.00 -9.86 -45.86
N PRO A 770 6.85 -9.19 -45.65
CA PRO A 770 6.18 -8.36 -46.65
C PRO A 770 7.08 -7.33 -47.36
N HIS A 771 7.97 -6.67 -46.61
CA HIS A 771 8.83 -5.60 -47.14
C HIS A 771 10.21 -6.05 -47.62
N ALA A 772 10.67 -7.26 -47.26
CA ALA A 772 11.99 -7.81 -47.61
C ALA A 772 12.47 -7.51 -49.03
N ASP A 773 13.66 -6.91 -49.18
CA ASP A 773 14.27 -6.66 -50.50
C ASP A 773 15.59 -7.43 -50.75
N GLY A 774 16.17 -8.03 -49.70
CA GLY A 774 17.41 -8.81 -49.75
C GLY A 774 18.71 -8.00 -49.79
N ASN A 775 18.71 -6.77 -49.26
CA ASN A 775 19.89 -5.93 -49.15
C ASN A 775 20.82 -6.33 -47.95
N ASN A 776 21.61 -5.40 -47.40
CA ASN A 776 22.55 -5.63 -46.30
C ASN A 776 22.14 -4.97 -44.96
N TYR A 777 20.88 -4.54 -44.88
CA TYR A 777 20.23 -3.90 -43.73
C TYR A 777 18.90 -4.63 -43.46
N ALA A 778 18.40 -4.61 -42.23
CA ALA A 778 17.00 -4.80 -41.94
C ALA A 778 16.41 -3.41 -41.71
N SER A 779 15.67 -2.91 -42.70
CA SER A 779 14.98 -1.62 -42.64
C SER A 779 13.95 -1.59 -41.50
N PHE A 780 13.43 -0.40 -41.19
CA PHE A 780 12.35 -0.26 -40.22
C PHE A 780 11.14 -1.15 -40.55
N GLN A 781 10.76 -1.24 -41.82
CA GLN A 781 9.63 -2.05 -42.24
C GLN A 781 9.92 -3.54 -42.14
N GLU A 782 11.05 -4.02 -42.65
CA GLU A 782 11.44 -5.43 -42.55
C GLU A 782 11.61 -5.90 -41.10
N PHE A 783 12.16 -5.04 -40.23
CA PHE A 783 12.34 -5.39 -38.83
C PHE A 783 11.03 -5.31 -38.03
N THR A 784 10.14 -4.37 -38.34
CA THR A 784 8.76 -4.36 -37.80
C THR A 784 7.99 -5.59 -38.24
N ASP A 785 8.08 -5.95 -39.52
CA ASP A 785 7.42 -7.12 -40.07
C ASP A 785 7.88 -8.41 -39.37
N LEU A 786 9.20 -8.56 -39.20
CA LEU A 786 9.78 -9.70 -38.50
C LEU A 786 9.24 -9.82 -37.06
N VAL A 787 9.09 -8.71 -36.32
CA VAL A 787 8.54 -8.74 -34.96
C VAL A 787 7.11 -9.30 -34.96
N GLY A 788 6.24 -8.84 -35.88
CA GLY A 788 4.89 -9.39 -36.02
C GLY A 788 4.86 -10.88 -36.40
N MET A 789 5.76 -11.32 -37.29
CA MET A 789 5.93 -12.74 -37.64
C MET A 789 6.46 -13.58 -36.47
N ILE A 790 7.35 -13.03 -35.63
CA ILE A 790 7.85 -13.69 -34.43
C ILE A 790 6.70 -13.92 -33.44
N TRP A 791 5.89 -12.90 -33.12
CA TRP A 791 4.75 -13.05 -32.21
C TRP A 791 3.71 -14.05 -32.74
N SER A 792 3.34 -13.94 -34.02
CA SER A 792 2.44 -14.88 -34.69
C SER A 792 2.93 -16.32 -34.58
N GLY A 793 4.21 -16.59 -34.88
CA GLY A 793 4.79 -17.93 -34.75
C GLY A 793 4.93 -18.40 -33.30
N LEU A 794 5.17 -17.52 -32.33
CA LEU A 794 5.19 -17.87 -30.90
C LEU A 794 3.80 -18.29 -30.40
N ASN A 795 2.74 -17.57 -30.80
CA ASN A 795 1.35 -17.91 -30.48
C ASN A 795 1.01 -19.32 -31.02
N ILE A 796 1.28 -19.57 -32.30
CA ILE A 796 1.04 -20.87 -32.96
C ILE A 796 1.90 -21.99 -32.35
N ASN A 797 3.17 -21.72 -32.02
CA ASN A 797 4.05 -22.66 -31.34
C ASN A 797 3.55 -23.03 -29.94
N THR A 798 2.93 -22.10 -29.21
CA THR A 798 2.38 -22.37 -27.86
C THR A 798 1.26 -23.42 -27.94
N ASP A 799 0.32 -23.22 -28.86
CA ASP A 799 -0.76 -24.19 -29.12
C ASP A 799 -0.22 -25.55 -29.60
N LEU A 800 0.72 -25.54 -30.56
CA LEU A 800 1.32 -26.77 -31.09
C LEU A 800 2.17 -27.52 -30.05
N LYS A 801 2.84 -26.82 -29.12
CA LYS A 801 3.56 -27.46 -28.01
C LYS A 801 2.59 -28.22 -27.09
N ASN A 802 1.41 -27.67 -26.79
CA ASN A 802 0.40 -28.37 -25.97
C ASN A 802 -0.06 -29.68 -26.64
N GLU A 803 -0.39 -29.65 -27.94
CA GLU A 803 -0.76 -30.85 -28.71
C GLU A 803 0.40 -31.87 -28.79
N LEU A 804 1.62 -31.39 -29.07
CA LEU A 804 2.83 -32.22 -29.20
C LEU A 804 3.20 -32.90 -27.89
N GLN A 805 3.03 -32.22 -26.75
CA GLN A 805 3.21 -32.79 -25.43
C GLN A 805 2.16 -33.88 -25.16
N SER A 806 0.89 -33.59 -25.43
CA SER A 806 -0.20 -34.56 -25.26
C SER A 806 -0.08 -35.80 -26.15
N ASP A 807 0.54 -35.67 -27.33
CA ASP A 807 0.73 -36.80 -28.27
C ASP A 807 1.98 -37.62 -27.99
N CYS A 808 3.09 -36.98 -27.65
CA CYS A 808 4.41 -37.60 -27.66
C CYS A 808 5.07 -37.71 -26.28
N LEU A 809 4.57 -37.01 -25.26
CA LEU A 809 5.17 -36.87 -23.93
C LEU A 809 4.11 -36.98 -22.80
N THR A 810 3.18 -37.91 -22.90
CA THR A 810 2.02 -38.09 -21.99
C THR A 810 2.33 -38.18 -20.48
N ASN A 811 3.59 -38.42 -20.10
CA ASN A 811 4.05 -38.53 -18.71
C ASN A 811 4.94 -37.37 -18.24
N GLU A 812 5.34 -36.44 -19.11
CA GLU A 812 6.26 -35.33 -18.82
C GLU A 812 5.48 -34.02 -18.81
N LYS A 813 5.43 -33.33 -17.65
CA LYS A 813 4.56 -32.14 -17.48
C LYS A 813 5.16 -30.83 -17.99
N ASP A 814 6.48 -30.72 -18.00
CA ASP A 814 7.21 -29.49 -18.36
C ASP A 814 8.49 -29.87 -19.13
N PRO A 815 8.38 -30.25 -20.42
CA PRO A 815 9.53 -30.69 -21.20
C PRO A 815 10.51 -29.55 -21.49
N VAL A 816 11.78 -29.79 -21.16
CA VAL A 816 12.89 -28.86 -21.45
C VAL A 816 13.27 -28.91 -22.93
N ASP A 817 13.87 -27.84 -23.45
CA ASP A 817 14.20 -27.75 -24.90
C ASP A 817 15.14 -28.85 -25.42
N GLY A 818 15.89 -29.51 -24.53
CA GLY A 818 16.72 -30.68 -24.84
C GLY A 818 15.99 -32.02 -24.91
N THR A 819 14.72 -32.12 -24.51
CA THR A 819 13.93 -33.36 -24.53
C THR A 819 13.81 -33.90 -25.98
N LEU A 820 14.12 -35.18 -26.19
CA LEU A 820 14.20 -35.80 -27.52
C LEU A 820 12.90 -36.51 -27.91
N LEU A 821 12.23 -36.00 -28.94
CA LEU A 821 11.03 -36.59 -29.53
C LEU A 821 11.37 -37.50 -30.71
N LYS A 822 10.56 -38.54 -30.94
CA LYS A 822 10.58 -39.27 -32.22
C LYS A 822 9.97 -38.39 -33.32
N VAL A 823 10.71 -38.18 -34.41
CA VAL A 823 10.31 -37.32 -35.54
C VAL A 823 8.97 -37.77 -36.13
N GLU A 824 8.73 -39.07 -36.19
CA GLU A 824 7.45 -39.66 -36.64
C GLU A 824 6.26 -39.20 -35.78
N CYS A 825 6.42 -39.16 -34.45
CA CYS A 825 5.38 -38.66 -33.55
C CYS A 825 5.16 -37.15 -33.72
N ALA A 826 6.24 -36.37 -33.84
CA ALA A 826 6.15 -34.93 -34.08
C ALA A 826 5.44 -34.60 -35.40
N ARG A 827 5.76 -35.30 -36.50
CA ARG A 827 5.07 -35.15 -37.79
C ARG A 827 3.60 -35.55 -37.68
N LYS A 828 3.27 -36.67 -37.03
CA LYS A 828 1.89 -37.13 -36.83
C LYS A 828 1.05 -36.12 -36.02
N SER A 829 1.63 -35.55 -34.95
CA SER A 829 0.99 -34.52 -34.15
C SER A 829 0.73 -33.27 -34.99
N TYR A 830 1.76 -32.74 -35.65
CA TYR A 830 1.66 -31.55 -36.51
C TYR A 830 0.68 -31.76 -37.67
N LYS A 831 0.61 -32.96 -38.28
CA LYS A 831 -0.35 -33.30 -39.34
C LYS A 831 -1.81 -33.23 -38.86
N ARG A 832 -2.08 -33.47 -37.56
CA ARG A 832 -3.40 -33.28 -36.95
C ARG A 832 -3.67 -31.81 -36.60
N SER A 833 -2.72 -31.17 -35.91
CA SER A 833 -2.95 -29.90 -35.22
C SER A 833 -2.73 -28.66 -36.10
N MET A 834 -1.78 -28.69 -37.04
CA MET A 834 -1.39 -27.51 -37.83
C MET A 834 -2.57 -26.92 -38.64
N ALA A 835 -3.50 -27.75 -39.12
CA ALA A 835 -4.72 -27.29 -39.81
C ALA A 835 -5.66 -26.45 -38.92
N THR A 836 -5.60 -26.64 -37.61
CA THR A 836 -6.43 -25.92 -36.61
C THR A 836 -5.83 -24.56 -36.24
N TYR A 837 -4.50 -24.43 -36.25
CA TYR A 837 -3.81 -23.22 -35.80
C TYR A 837 -3.34 -22.33 -36.97
N MET A 838 -3.07 -22.88 -38.15
CA MET A 838 -2.76 -22.11 -39.36
C MET A 838 -4.01 -21.57 -40.10
N LYS A 839 -5.06 -21.20 -39.35
CA LYS A 839 -6.32 -20.66 -39.93
C LYS A 839 -6.12 -19.37 -40.73
N GLY A 840 -5.10 -18.58 -40.37
CA GLY A 840 -4.71 -17.36 -41.09
C GLY A 840 -4.11 -17.60 -42.48
N THR A 841 -3.76 -18.84 -42.87
CA THR A 841 -3.10 -19.13 -44.14
C THR A 841 -3.98 -20.01 -45.05
N PRO A 842 -5.04 -19.45 -45.68
CA PRO A 842 -6.03 -20.22 -46.43
C PRO A 842 -5.46 -20.91 -47.69
N GLU A 843 -4.31 -20.47 -48.20
CA GLU A 843 -3.59 -21.16 -49.28
C GLU A 843 -2.83 -22.39 -48.77
N TYR A 844 -2.10 -22.29 -47.65
CA TYR A 844 -1.55 -23.44 -46.93
C TYR A 844 -2.62 -24.50 -46.61
N LEU A 845 -3.79 -24.06 -46.11
CA LEU A 845 -4.90 -24.96 -45.79
C LEU A 845 -5.52 -25.65 -47.01
N LYS A 846 -5.25 -25.19 -48.24
CA LYS A 846 -5.58 -25.91 -49.49
C LYS A 846 -4.46 -26.88 -49.85
N TYR A 847 -3.20 -26.48 -49.71
CA TYR A 847 -2.05 -27.35 -49.95
C TYR A 847 -2.07 -28.61 -49.07
N ILE A 848 -2.21 -28.48 -47.75
CA ILE A 848 -2.21 -29.65 -46.85
C ILE A 848 -3.41 -30.59 -47.03
N LYS A 849 -4.47 -30.13 -47.69
CA LYS A 849 -5.63 -30.95 -48.10
C LYS A 849 -5.44 -31.63 -49.46
N LYS A 850 -4.52 -31.14 -50.28
CA LYS A 850 -4.12 -31.73 -51.57
C LYS A 850 -2.99 -32.74 -51.37
N ALA A 851 -1.98 -32.39 -50.57
CA ALA A 851 -0.90 -33.27 -50.11
C ALA A 851 -1.39 -34.29 -49.06
N SER A 852 -2.57 -34.87 -49.28
CA SER A 852 -3.22 -35.83 -48.38
C SER A 852 -2.61 -37.23 -48.46
N ASP A 853 -1.84 -37.51 -49.52
CA ASP A 853 -0.98 -38.69 -49.58
C ASP A 853 0.04 -38.64 -48.44
N ALA A 854 0.30 -39.79 -47.81
CA ALA A 854 1.01 -39.82 -46.53
C ALA A 854 2.43 -39.23 -46.65
N ASP A 855 3.14 -39.61 -47.71
CA ASP A 855 4.58 -39.36 -47.87
C ASP A 855 4.89 -37.92 -48.28
N GLU A 856 4.10 -37.29 -49.16
CA GLU A 856 4.34 -35.91 -49.65
C GLU A 856 4.38 -34.90 -48.49
N PHE A 857 3.35 -34.94 -47.62
CA PHE A 857 3.29 -34.04 -46.47
C PHE A 857 4.29 -34.42 -45.35
N ASP A 858 4.64 -35.70 -45.24
CA ASP A 858 5.67 -36.15 -44.30
C ASP A 858 7.07 -35.68 -44.73
N ASP A 859 7.37 -35.63 -46.02
CA ASP A 859 8.59 -35.03 -46.57
C ASP A 859 8.58 -33.50 -46.47
N TYR A 860 7.44 -32.85 -46.73
CA TYR A 860 7.25 -31.41 -46.49
C TYR A 860 7.58 -31.06 -45.02
N LEU A 861 6.93 -31.72 -44.05
CA LEU A 861 7.21 -31.47 -42.63
C LEU A 861 8.64 -31.83 -42.24
N THR A 862 9.23 -32.89 -42.81
CA THR A 862 10.64 -33.25 -42.52
C THR A 862 11.59 -32.11 -42.92
N ASN A 863 11.36 -31.45 -44.06
CA ASN A 863 12.20 -30.33 -44.50
C ASN A 863 11.85 -29.00 -43.79
N VAL A 864 10.59 -28.78 -43.40
CA VAL A 864 10.22 -27.69 -42.47
C VAL A 864 10.93 -27.86 -41.11
N PHE A 865 10.99 -29.08 -40.58
CA PHE A 865 11.71 -29.36 -39.33
C PHE A 865 13.21 -29.12 -39.48
N LYS A 866 13.85 -29.52 -40.60
CA LYS A 866 15.26 -29.18 -40.89
C LYS A 866 15.49 -27.68 -40.85
N ALA A 867 14.67 -26.91 -41.58
CA ALA A 867 14.73 -25.45 -41.62
C ALA A 867 14.49 -24.79 -40.24
N ALA A 868 13.77 -25.46 -39.34
CA ALA A 868 13.60 -25.04 -37.96
C ALA A 868 14.80 -25.38 -37.04
N GLY A 869 15.64 -26.36 -37.42
CA GLY A 869 16.87 -26.75 -36.71
C GLY A 869 17.12 -28.25 -36.56
N TYR A 870 16.21 -29.12 -37.02
CA TYR A 870 16.36 -30.58 -36.92
C TYR A 870 17.50 -31.11 -37.79
N VAL A 871 18.58 -31.57 -37.15
CA VAL A 871 19.67 -32.30 -37.81
C VAL A 871 19.33 -33.81 -37.89
N PRO A 872 19.21 -34.40 -39.09
CA PRO A 872 18.91 -35.82 -39.26
C PRO A 872 19.93 -36.74 -38.59
N ASN A 873 19.45 -37.79 -37.90
CA ASN A 873 20.28 -38.71 -37.14
C ASN A 873 19.73 -40.15 -37.13
N SER A 874 20.60 -41.12 -36.85
CA SER A 874 20.29 -42.56 -36.85
C SER A 874 19.16 -42.96 -35.90
N LYS A 875 18.97 -42.21 -34.80
CA LYS A 875 17.92 -42.46 -33.79
C LYS A 875 16.54 -41.92 -34.22
N LYS A 876 16.45 -41.18 -35.33
CA LYS A 876 15.24 -40.48 -35.82
C LYS A 876 14.58 -39.63 -34.74
N THR A 877 15.38 -38.87 -34.00
CA THR A 877 14.94 -38.00 -32.90
C THR A 877 15.26 -36.52 -33.15
N VAL A 878 14.34 -35.63 -32.77
CA VAL A 878 14.47 -34.16 -32.84
C VAL A 878 14.34 -33.58 -31.44
N LYS A 879 14.98 -32.45 -31.14
CA LYS A 879 14.80 -31.81 -29.82
C LYS A 879 13.48 -31.04 -29.77
N TRP A 880 12.91 -30.93 -28.57
CA TRP A 880 11.76 -30.10 -28.25
C TRP A 880 11.94 -28.64 -28.69
N GLY A 881 13.12 -28.07 -28.44
CA GLY A 881 13.47 -26.70 -28.83
C GLY A 881 13.53 -26.48 -30.34
N ASP A 882 14.14 -27.42 -31.09
CA ASP A 882 14.35 -27.29 -32.55
C ASP A 882 13.00 -27.17 -33.30
N LEU A 883 11.94 -27.83 -32.83
CA LEU A 883 10.61 -27.77 -33.44
C LEU A 883 9.90 -26.42 -33.26
N SER A 884 10.31 -25.60 -32.28
CA SER A 884 9.58 -24.37 -31.94
C SER A 884 9.60 -23.29 -33.02
N LEU A 885 10.52 -23.39 -33.98
CA LEU A 885 10.64 -22.50 -35.13
C LEU A 885 9.88 -22.99 -36.38
N ALA A 886 9.32 -24.21 -36.36
CA ALA A 886 8.57 -24.74 -37.50
C ALA A 886 7.37 -23.86 -37.92
N PRO A 887 6.60 -23.24 -37.01
CA PRO A 887 5.53 -22.31 -37.39
C PRO A 887 6.03 -21.04 -38.10
N HIS A 888 7.22 -20.53 -37.73
CA HIS A 888 7.85 -19.42 -38.43
C HIS A 888 8.26 -19.82 -39.85
N VAL A 889 8.85 -21.02 -40.01
CA VAL A 889 9.21 -21.55 -41.34
C VAL A 889 8.00 -21.68 -42.26
N VAL A 890 6.85 -22.15 -41.76
CA VAL A 890 5.61 -22.20 -42.57
C VAL A 890 5.14 -20.79 -42.94
N GLN A 891 5.21 -19.82 -42.02
CA GLN A 891 4.90 -18.42 -42.33
C GLN A 891 5.84 -17.81 -43.38
N TYR A 892 7.14 -18.16 -43.36
CA TYR A 892 8.10 -17.73 -44.37
C TYR A 892 7.75 -18.28 -45.77
N ILE A 893 7.40 -19.56 -45.86
CA ILE A 893 6.91 -20.17 -47.10
C ILE A 893 5.64 -19.47 -47.59
N GLU A 894 4.63 -19.27 -46.73
CA GLU A 894 3.38 -18.61 -47.13
C GLU A 894 3.57 -17.13 -47.49
N MET A 895 4.51 -16.42 -46.89
CA MET A 895 4.81 -15.02 -47.26
C MET A 895 5.47 -14.92 -48.63
N LEU A 896 6.37 -15.87 -48.98
CA LEU A 896 6.91 -15.96 -50.34
C LEU A 896 5.79 -16.21 -51.37
N PHE A 897 4.82 -17.07 -51.08
CA PHE A 897 3.64 -17.23 -51.92
C PHE A 897 2.79 -15.95 -51.98
N ALA A 898 2.48 -15.33 -50.84
CA ALA A 898 1.68 -14.10 -50.81
C ALA A 898 2.32 -12.95 -51.63
N ARG A 899 3.66 -12.89 -51.64
CA ARG A 899 4.42 -11.90 -52.42
C ARG A 899 4.60 -12.28 -53.88
N TYR A 900 4.90 -13.53 -54.22
CA TYR A 900 5.38 -13.89 -55.57
C TYR A 900 4.44 -14.74 -56.42
N ASP A 901 3.54 -15.55 -55.84
CA ASP A 901 2.43 -16.19 -56.58
C ASP A 901 1.43 -15.07 -56.96
N LYS A 902 1.60 -14.52 -58.16
CA LYS A 902 0.78 -13.41 -58.68
C LYS A 902 -0.36 -13.94 -59.54
N ASN A 903 -0.19 -15.08 -60.20
CA ASN A 903 -1.24 -15.73 -60.99
C ASN A 903 -2.29 -16.45 -60.13
N LYS A 904 -1.98 -16.76 -58.86
CA LYS A 904 -2.83 -17.43 -57.88
C LYS A 904 -3.13 -18.88 -58.26
N ASP A 905 -2.19 -19.60 -58.88
CA ASP A 905 -2.28 -21.05 -59.10
C ASP A 905 -1.76 -21.89 -57.92
N GLY A 906 -0.89 -21.30 -57.08
CA GLY A 906 -0.30 -21.96 -55.90
C GLY A 906 1.11 -22.52 -56.10
N TYR A 907 1.72 -22.28 -57.26
CA TYR A 907 3.12 -22.51 -57.59
C TYR A 907 3.86 -21.17 -57.75
N ILE A 908 5.19 -21.18 -57.69
CA ILE A 908 6.05 -20.09 -58.14
C ILE A 908 6.58 -20.49 -59.52
N ASN A 909 6.08 -19.82 -60.58
CA ASN A 909 6.53 -20.10 -61.94
C ASN A 909 7.85 -19.36 -62.29
N THR A 910 8.48 -19.68 -63.42
CA THR A 910 9.77 -19.08 -63.85
C THR A 910 9.78 -17.53 -63.83
N GLN A 911 8.68 -16.86 -64.18
CA GLN A 911 8.63 -15.38 -64.17
C GLN A 911 8.52 -14.81 -62.75
N GLU A 912 7.96 -15.57 -61.82
CA GLU A 912 7.80 -15.20 -60.42
C GLU A 912 9.07 -15.52 -59.63
N ALA A 913 9.70 -16.66 -59.92
CA ALA A 913 11.05 -17.01 -59.48
C ALA A 913 12.06 -15.91 -59.85
N LEU A 914 12.02 -15.38 -61.07
CA LEU A 914 12.95 -14.30 -61.47
C LEU A 914 12.65 -12.94 -60.82
N LYS A 915 11.44 -12.73 -60.29
CA LYS A 915 11.13 -11.58 -59.42
C LYS A 915 11.58 -11.80 -57.98
N ALA A 916 11.51 -13.04 -57.49
CA ALA A 916 12.01 -13.42 -56.16
C ALA A 916 13.55 -13.46 -56.10
N TYR A 917 14.23 -13.81 -57.19
CA TYR A 917 15.68 -13.95 -57.26
C TYR A 917 16.46 -12.72 -56.72
N GLY A 918 15.98 -11.50 -56.96
CA GLY A 918 16.65 -10.28 -56.51
C GLY A 918 16.93 -10.27 -55.00
N MET A 919 15.92 -10.68 -54.21
CA MET A 919 15.98 -10.81 -52.75
C MET A 919 16.95 -11.93 -52.32
N PHE A 920 16.93 -13.08 -53.01
CA PHE A 920 17.83 -14.18 -52.69
C PHE A 920 19.27 -13.99 -53.22
N LYS A 921 19.55 -12.97 -54.04
CA LYS A 921 20.87 -12.76 -54.65
C LYS A 921 21.98 -12.68 -53.60
N GLY A 922 21.78 -11.96 -52.50
CA GLY A 922 22.78 -11.81 -51.43
C GLY A 922 23.19 -13.16 -50.82
N LEU A 923 22.20 -13.95 -50.41
CA LEU A 923 22.41 -15.29 -49.84
C LEU A 923 23.02 -16.27 -50.86
N LEU A 924 22.63 -16.18 -52.14
CA LEU A 924 23.21 -16.99 -53.21
C LEU A 924 24.66 -16.61 -53.48
N LEU A 925 25.04 -15.33 -53.43
CA LEU A 925 26.44 -14.89 -53.51
C LEU A 925 27.27 -15.44 -52.35
N GLU A 926 26.72 -15.46 -51.12
CA GLU A 926 27.38 -16.03 -49.94
C GLU A 926 27.68 -17.52 -50.12
N PHE A 927 26.68 -18.32 -50.52
CA PHE A 927 26.83 -19.77 -50.71
C PHE A 927 27.55 -20.18 -52.00
N ALA A 928 27.60 -19.31 -53.01
CA ALA A 928 28.27 -19.57 -54.29
C ALA A 928 29.71 -19.06 -54.33
N LYS A 929 30.21 -18.44 -53.25
CA LYS A 929 31.45 -17.67 -53.27
C LYS A 929 32.65 -18.50 -53.76
N ASP A 930 32.93 -19.65 -53.15
CA ASP A 930 34.08 -20.48 -53.53
C ASP A 930 33.98 -20.98 -54.98
N GLN A 931 32.75 -21.19 -55.48
CA GLN A 931 32.46 -21.64 -56.84
C GLN A 931 32.60 -20.51 -57.86
N ILE A 932 32.41 -19.24 -57.45
CA ILE A 932 32.67 -18.02 -58.22
C ILE A 932 34.16 -17.68 -58.22
N ASP A 933 34.81 -17.68 -57.05
CA ASP A 933 36.24 -17.38 -56.88
C ASP A 933 37.14 -18.42 -57.60
N SER A 934 36.68 -19.68 -57.71
CA SER A 934 37.31 -20.72 -58.54
C SER A 934 36.93 -20.69 -60.03
N GLY A 935 36.06 -19.76 -60.44
CA GLY A 935 35.61 -19.59 -61.84
C GLY A 935 34.71 -20.72 -62.38
N SER A 936 34.24 -21.63 -61.53
CA SER A 936 33.38 -22.75 -61.95
C SER A 936 31.96 -22.30 -62.35
N ILE A 937 31.51 -21.18 -61.78
CA ILE A 937 30.31 -20.42 -62.14
C ILE A 937 30.63 -18.92 -62.06
N SER A 938 29.69 -18.08 -62.51
CA SER A 938 29.76 -16.61 -62.46
C SER A 938 28.50 -16.04 -61.81
N GLU A 939 28.52 -14.77 -61.37
CA GLU A 939 27.31 -14.11 -60.84
C GLU A 939 26.11 -14.18 -61.78
N ASN A 940 26.35 -14.15 -63.10
CA ASN A 940 25.32 -14.24 -64.13
C ASN A 940 24.66 -15.63 -64.22
N ASP A 941 25.23 -16.66 -63.58
CA ASP A 941 24.64 -18.00 -63.48
C ASP A 941 23.70 -18.14 -62.27
N LEU A 942 23.78 -17.24 -61.28
CA LEU A 942 22.98 -17.31 -60.05
C LEU A 942 21.45 -17.31 -60.28
N PRO A 943 20.86 -16.55 -61.24
CA PRO A 943 19.42 -16.67 -61.54
C PRO A 943 19.05 -18.08 -62.03
N ALA A 944 19.93 -18.71 -62.82
CA ALA A 944 19.74 -20.08 -63.30
C ALA A 944 19.87 -21.10 -62.16
N ILE A 945 20.79 -20.88 -61.21
CA ILE A 945 20.97 -21.72 -60.03
C ILE A 945 19.75 -21.60 -59.10
N PHE A 946 19.23 -20.40 -58.88
CA PHE A 946 18.00 -20.19 -58.11
C PHE A 946 16.81 -20.91 -58.73
N CYS A 947 16.60 -20.75 -60.03
CA CYS A 947 15.53 -21.44 -60.76
C CYS A 947 15.72 -22.97 -60.77
N PHE A 948 16.96 -23.46 -60.83
CA PHE A 948 17.29 -24.88 -60.70
C PHE A 948 16.98 -25.41 -59.29
N MET A 949 17.35 -24.67 -58.23
CA MET A 949 17.04 -25.02 -56.84
C MET A 949 15.54 -25.08 -56.59
N LEU A 950 14.77 -24.13 -57.15
CA LEU A 950 13.30 -24.13 -57.07
C LEU A 950 12.66 -25.33 -57.78
N HIS A 951 13.25 -25.86 -58.86
CA HIS A 951 12.73 -27.02 -59.59
C HIS A 951 13.19 -28.37 -58.97
N TYR A 952 14.41 -28.46 -58.43
CA TYR A 952 15.01 -29.72 -57.94
C TYR A 952 15.17 -29.82 -56.42
N GLY A 953 14.73 -28.81 -55.66
CA GLY A 953 14.90 -28.72 -54.19
C GLY A 953 16.33 -28.41 -53.73
N LYS A 954 17.32 -28.45 -54.63
CA LYS A 954 18.76 -28.33 -54.33
C LYS A 954 19.58 -27.85 -55.55
N PRO A 955 20.80 -27.32 -55.38
CA PRO A 955 21.70 -26.99 -56.48
C PRO A 955 22.26 -28.24 -57.18
N PRO A 956 22.90 -28.09 -58.36
CA PRO A 956 23.45 -29.22 -59.11
C PRO A 956 24.74 -29.75 -58.47
N GLU A 957 24.66 -30.88 -57.76
CA GLU A 957 25.79 -31.48 -57.02
C GLU A 957 26.54 -32.53 -57.86
N THR A 958 25.81 -33.50 -58.43
CA THR A 958 26.37 -34.62 -59.18
C THR A 958 26.84 -34.22 -60.57
N LEU A 959 27.71 -35.02 -61.20
CA LEU A 959 28.16 -34.81 -62.58
C LEU A 959 26.99 -34.76 -63.58
N LYS A 960 25.95 -35.57 -63.36
CA LYS A 960 24.72 -35.58 -64.18
C LYS A 960 23.92 -34.29 -64.03
N GLU A 961 23.69 -33.83 -62.80
CA GLU A 961 22.98 -32.56 -62.53
C GLU A 961 23.77 -31.36 -63.05
N LYS A 962 25.10 -31.33 -62.87
CA LYS A 962 25.99 -30.29 -63.41
C LYS A 962 25.97 -30.25 -64.94
N LEU A 963 25.98 -31.40 -65.61
CA LEU A 963 25.85 -31.48 -67.06
C LEU A 963 24.45 -31.06 -67.55
N VAL A 964 23.38 -31.40 -66.83
CA VAL A 964 22.02 -30.90 -67.09
C VAL A 964 21.96 -29.37 -66.92
N PHE A 965 22.56 -28.84 -65.86
CA PHE A 965 22.64 -27.39 -65.61
C PHE A 965 23.37 -26.67 -66.75
N LEU A 966 24.57 -27.11 -67.14
CA LEU A 966 25.35 -26.51 -68.24
C LEU A 966 24.61 -26.59 -69.60
N LEU A 967 23.97 -27.73 -69.90
CA LEU A 967 23.33 -27.93 -71.20
C LEU A 967 21.93 -27.29 -71.32
N LYS A 968 21.12 -27.30 -70.25
CA LYS A 968 19.72 -26.83 -70.28
C LYS A 968 19.48 -25.50 -69.56
N TRP A 969 20.20 -25.18 -68.49
CA TRP A 969 19.89 -24.04 -67.62
C TRP A 969 20.84 -22.84 -67.83
N LYS A 970 22.16 -23.06 -67.82
CA LYS A 970 23.15 -21.98 -67.96
C LYS A 970 22.94 -21.16 -69.23
N GLY A 971 22.63 -19.87 -69.04
CA GLY A 971 22.38 -18.88 -70.10
C GLY A 971 21.13 -19.11 -70.95
N LYS A 972 20.16 -19.92 -70.50
CA LYS A 972 19.00 -20.37 -71.30
C LYS A 972 17.65 -20.17 -70.58
N PRO A 973 17.24 -18.92 -70.31
CA PRO A 973 15.99 -18.62 -69.60
C PRO A 973 14.75 -19.17 -70.31
N GLU A 974 14.80 -19.36 -71.63
CA GLU A 974 13.74 -19.95 -72.44
C GLU A 974 13.50 -21.45 -72.20
N LYS A 975 14.31 -22.07 -71.31
CA LYS A 975 14.28 -23.51 -70.97
C LYS A 975 14.14 -23.77 -69.47
N TRP A 976 13.95 -22.72 -68.66
CA TRP A 976 13.67 -22.85 -67.23
C TRP A 976 12.17 -23.12 -67.05
N ASP A 977 11.84 -24.36 -66.69
CA ASP A 977 10.47 -24.83 -66.47
C ASP A 977 10.23 -24.97 -64.96
N VAL A 978 10.19 -23.83 -64.25
CA VAL A 978 10.05 -23.79 -62.78
C VAL A 978 8.58 -23.84 -62.41
N TRP A 979 8.21 -24.78 -61.55
CA TRP A 979 6.88 -24.94 -60.96
C TRP A 979 7.02 -25.31 -59.48
N ALA A 980 7.55 -24.37 -58.68
CA ALA A 980 7.88 -24.65 -57.28
C ALA A 980 6.65 -24.48 -56.38
N ASP A 981 6.20 -25.55 -55.74
CA ASP A 981 5.16 -25.49 -54.71
C ASP A 981 5.77 -25.37 -53.29
N ARG A 982 4.93 -25.57 -52.27
CA ARG A 982 5.31 -25.52 -50.86
C ARG A 982 6.24 -26.67 -50.47
N GLY A 983 6.12 -27.83 -51.11
CA GLY A 983 7.05 -28.95 -50.99
C GLY A 983 8.43 -28.57 -51.51
N ALA A 984 8.50 -28.00 -52.71
CA ALA A 984 9.75 -27.53 -53.31
C ALA A 984 10.43 -26.42 -52.47
N LEU A 985 9.68 -25.41 -52.00
CA LEU A 985 10.24 -24.38 -51.12
C LEU A 985 10.71 -24.95 -49.77
N ALA A 986 9.96 -25.86 -49.16
CA ALA A 986 10.41 -26.52 -47.93
C ALA A 986 11.70 -27.32 -48.16
N GLN A 987 11.83 -28.06 -49.27
CA GLN A 987 13.05 -28.77 -49.63
C GLN A 987 14.25 -27.82 -49.79
N VAL A 988 14.08 -26.67 -50.46
CA VAL A 988 15.14 -25.65 -50.58
C VAL A 988 15.58 -25.13 -49.22
N LEU A 989 14.65 -24.77 -48.33
CA LEU A 989 14.97 -24.28 -46.98
C LEU A 989 15.63 -25.37 -46.12
N GLY A 990 15.14 -26.62 -46.21
CA GLY A 990 15.72 -27.78 -45.53
C GLY A 990 17.13 -28.12 -46.03
N TYR A 991 17.39 -27.98 -47.34
CA TYR A 991 18.73 -28.13 -47.92
C TYR A 991 19.67 -27.03 -47.42
N VAL A 992 19.23 -25.76 -47.41
CA VAL A 992 20.04 -24.63 -46.89
C VAL A 992 20.40 -24.84 -45.42
N ALA A 993 19.45 -25.30 -44.60
CA ALA A 993 19.72 -25.69 -43.21
C ALA A 993 20.72 -26.86 -43.11
N ASP A 994 20.54 -27.95 -43.87
CA ASP A 994 21.48 -29.08 -43.91
C ASP A 994 22.91 -28.65 -44.26
N GLN A 995 23.11 -27.69 -45.18
CA GLN A 995 24.44 -27.22 -45.55
C GLN A 995 25.05 -26.28 -44.51
N THR A 996 24.28 -25.34 -43.96
CA THR A 996 24.78 -24.44 -42.89
C THR A 996 25.16 -25.21 -41.62
N ALA A 997 24.43 -26.28 -41.27
CA ALA A 997 24.74 -27.15 -40.14
C ALA A 997 26.08 -27.91 -40.30
N LYS A 998 26.44 -28.33 -41.54
CA LYS A 998 27.74 -28.95 -41.84
C LYS A 998 28.88 -27.96 -41.63
N VAL A 999 28.76 -26.74 -42.18
CA VAL A 999 29.80 -25.70 -42.06
C VAL A 999 30.03 -25.28 -40.60
N ALA A 1000 28.97 -25.31 -39.77
CA ALA A 1000 29.07 -25.03 -38.34
C ALA A 1000 29.74 -26.14 -37.51
N THR A 1001 29.97 -27.34 -38.08
CA THR A 1001 30.53 -28.51 -37.38
C THR A 1001 31.91 -28.82 -37.94
N PRO A 1002 33.01 -28.31 -37.33
CA PRO A 1002 34.35 -28.65 -37.80
C PRO A 1002 34.61 -30.16 -37.58
N GLU A 1003 34.86 -30.89 -38.67
CA GLU A 1003 35.36 -32.27 -38.60
C GLU A 1003 36.70 -32.27 -37.84
N ILE A 1004 36.72 -32.86 -36.65
CA ILE A 1004 37.96 -33.14 -35.91
C ILE A 1004 38.52 -34.44 -36.48
N PRO A 1005 39.60 -34.43 -37.30
CA PRO A 1005 39.97 -35.63 -38.04
C PRO A 1005 40.70 -36.61 -37.11
N GLY A 1006 40.01 -37.67 -36.69
CA GLY A 1006 40.64 -38.85 -36.07
C GLY A 1006 40.08 -39.39 -34.75
N ILE A 1007 39.00 -38.84 -34.19
CA ILE A 1007 38.43 -39.32 -32.91
C ILE A 1007 37.10 -40.05 -33.13
N ASP A 1008 37.15 -41.21 -33.81
CA ASP A 1008 35.96 -42.01 -34.15
C ASP A 1008 36.24 -43.54 -34.17
N LYS A 1009 37.24 -44.00 -33.39
CA LYS A 1009 37.69 -45.42 -33.39
C LYS A 1009 38.09 -46.05 -32.05
N GLU A 1010 38.04 -45.34 -30.92
CA GLU A 1010 38.47 -45.89 -29.61
C GLU A 1010 37.42 -45.71 -28.48
N ILE A 1011 36.13 -45.53 -28.81
CA ILE A 1011 35.03 -45.52 -27.82
C ILE A 1011 33.88 -46.45 -28.26
N GLU A 1012 34.23 -47.68 -28.65
CA GLU A 1012 33.34 -48.87 -28.62
C GLU A 1012 34.12 -50.11 -28.11
N GLN A 1013 34.72 -49.96 -26.92
CA GLN A 1013 35.09 -51.03 -25.98
C GLN A 1013 34.82 -50.57 -24.54
#